data_AF-A0A354CQW2-F1
#
_entry.id   AF-A0A354CQW2-F1
#
_cell.length_a   1.000
_cell.length_b   1.000
_cell.length_c   1.000
_cell.angle_alpha   90.00
_cell.angle_beta   90.00
_cell.angle_gamma   90.00
#
_symmetry.space_group_name_H-M   'P 1'
#
loop_
_entity.id
_entity.type
_entity.pdbx_description
1 polymer ?
#
loop_
_entity_poly.entity_id
_entity_poly.type
_entity_poly.pdbx_seq_one_letter_code
_entity_poly.pdbx_strand_id
1 'polypeptide(L)'
;MADTEKNIVQLIGDFYQAHLNADEEAKTAYLVKIEELVSKNFIDSKAVINYYNDVFSGRTGFNARMNISDYPKESIIRELFQNALGCRYVDGDIKIVVDFGENNLVTISYNEAGFSMEDILYYLSFGMNNGDQSREGRFGIGAKSVFLNVEALSIRSNSFSFKIVNSGGNLRVESLSLNSPVFEGTKITLQLDGSEYERIRENFVTLTEKKGDYLNMVELCFAFNRKHLMTDALSLDDSAAKSVSLAVVQQGKMTDLYRIILHKKDENDVAKIRFYHNNKSLVDFLHYEKEGFVYLIPFAVANAKREKIIKLLLSKYNYFSTYELTGYIGANNDKFVDEKLSAFFVSVPNGYITYCRTGIRYDKEEAVSLALERDIPAILKEYKKYFVLDLKPVPDTDCYFMTPRSYAFEFFNSFMKTSRYAEKIKDTFVSGISVQFPGEDVPCTYDDIKEHGFKSVTFNVPEARKNDGSADAEYIDVRLDNMRKNLSEFVNKSMYAGYEWESEDGGRSGRAYCYEFIRGDKTYKISSEKSGKLTDYDIYKGFPSVIGYYLPQYLNNDSVEDEVALENILTLYDESSGEDYKLSMKYYRLHYDRDDENYSFEISKIKVGNIKNVMETLAKRERRFTSVQNYHEVTAMMVNSFTQGKDVMSFMREIKSQGGEINLVLDFNKKYRFSVYGKQFMIPGSVTDADLLEIMGDATKLVESGILKGRVFSFPYEKSVYTFDEKEIAGLLRDCSPEQQTAAILKEIYVCNLKYDGVILLDANGKPAAIKRYNQAFTEEERAAASRYVILRDDLNKTEFASMVEYAIAGEDKGILNRFFSHTKDPCRIIPDQMPMKDKRAPVFEREEFQFALDLYSSIKDHTDLPNYKMYFAKDINNRLYGYGTYCSKCGEGAYNVNAHDMVDFSIDTMTDGIEKRFNFSMYLCRNDIADSDCWFVRDLSIGGMSPFMWLKEISVASKIAPEFFICTLKYIPHLIYNVTADDYGRNTEVVNAKEETLEFRLTPLMAAKWVIDNQDSQENGEFAEAAGE
;
A
#
# COMPACT_ATOMS: atom_id res chain seq x y z
N MET A 1 0.76 69.06 -72.48
CA MET A 1 -0.69 69.15 -72.19
C MET A 1 -1.28 67.77 -72.38
N ALA A 2 -1.49 67.04 -71.28
CA ALA A 2 -2.37 65.87 -71.10
C ALA A 2 -1.84 65.08 -69.89
N ASP A 3 -2.18 65.51 -68.68
CA ASP A 3 -2.40 64.57 -67.59
C ASP A 3 -3.54 65.15 -66.75
N THR A 4 -4.73 64.68 -67.07
CA THR A 4 -6.01 65.01 -66.43
C THR A 4 -5.88 64.86 -64.92
N GLU A 5 -6.16 65.92 -64.15
CA GLU A 5 -6.39 65.83 -62.71
C GLU A 5 -7.40 64.70 -62.46
N LYS A 6 -6.93 63.58 -61.89
CA LYS A 6 -7.82 62.48 -61.51
C LYS A 6 -8.83 63.03 -60.51
N ASN A 7 -10.12 62.87 -60.82
CA ASN A 7 -11.22 63.21 -59.91
C ASN A 7 -11.05 62.41 -58.60
N ILE A 8 -11.41 62.99 -57.46
CA ILE A 8 -11.30 62.37 -56.12
C ILE A 8 -11.87 60.95 -56.06
N VAL A 9 -12.95 60.66 -56.80
CA VAL A 9 -13.55 59.32 -56.88
C VAL A 9 -12.56 58.30 -57.46
N GLN A 10 -11.79 58.68 -58.47
CA GLN A 10 -10.78 57.83 -59.09
C GLN A 10 -9.59 57.61 -58.15
N LEU A 11 -9.18 58.64 -57.39
CA LEU A 11 -8.11 58.53 -56.39
C LEU A 11 -8.52 57.59 -55.23
N ILE A 12 -9.77 57.66 -54.78
CA ILE A 12 -10.31 56.73 -53.78
C ILE A 12 -10.32 55.28 -54.32
N GLY A 13 -10.75 55.09 -55.57
CA GLY A 13 -10.70 53.78 -56.23
C GLY A 13 -9.28 53.23 -56.36
N ASP A 14 -8.33 54.07 -56.78
CA ASP A 14 -6.91 53.71 -56.92
C ASP A 14 -6.28 53.37 -55.56
N PHE A 15 -6.64 54.10 -54.49
CA PHE A 15 -6.23 53.81 -53.11
C PHE A 15 -6.64 52.38 -52.69
N TYR A 16 -7.90 52.01 -52.92
CA TYR A 16 -8.37 50.66 -52.59
C TYR A 16 -7.75 49.57 -53.47
N GLN A 17 -7.53 49.86 -54.75
CA GLN A 17 -6.87 48.90 -55.65
C GLN A 17 -5.41 48.66 -55.25
N ALA A 18 -4.69 49.71 -54.83
CA ALA A 18 -3.34 49.59 -54.29
C ALA A 18 -3.32 48.75 -53.00
N HIS A 19 -4.29 48.97 -52.11
CA HIS A 19 -4.46 48.15 -50.90
C HIS A 19 -4.70 46.67 -51.22
N LEU A 20 -5.59 46.35 -52.17
CA LEU A 20 -5.86 44.96 -52.59
C LEU A 20 -4.64 44.29 -53.23
N ASN A 21 -3.76 45.07 -53.86
CA ASN A 21 -2.52 44.59 -54.45
C ASN A 21 -1.35 44.51 -53.44
N ALA A 22 -1.57 44.87 -52.18
CA ALA A 22 -0.55 44.99 -51.13
C ALA A 22 0.61 45.96 -51.50
N ASP A 23 0.31 47.02 -52.27
CA ASP A 23 1.26 48.07 -52.68
C ASP A 23 1.16 49.29 -51.74
N GLU A 24 1.94 49.26 -50.67
CA GLU A 24 1.93 50.30 -49.62
C GLU A 24 2.46 51.66 -50.10
N GLU A 25 3.40 51.68 -51.05
CA GLU A 25 3.97 52.91 -51.58
C GLU A 25 2.94 53.65 -52.46
N ALA A 26 2.28 52.93 -53.36
CA ALA A 26 1.20 53.49 -54.18
C ALA A 26 0.00 53.92 -53.32
N LYS A 27 -0.40 53.10 -52.34
CA LYS A 27 -1.48 53.42 -51.39
C LYS A 27 -1.21 54.75 -50.67
N THR A 28 0.00 54.91 -50.12
CA THR A 28 0.41 56.14 -49.41
C THR A 28 0.41 57.34 -50.35
N ALA A 29 0.93 57.19 -51.58
CA ALA A 29 0.95 58.26 -52.57
C ALA A 29 -0.47 58.72 -52.98
N TYR A 30 -1.44 57.79 -53.08
CA TYR A 30 -2.84 58.15 -53.35
C TYR A 30 -3.50 58.82 -52.13
N LEU A 31 -3.23 58.35 -50.92
CA LEU A 31 -3.75 58.94 -49.69
C LEU A 31 -3.32 60.41 -49.53
N VAL A 32 -2.03 60.72 -49.73
CA VAL A 32 -1.51 62.10 -49.67
C VAL A 32 -2.22 63.01 -50.66
N LYS A 33 -2.46 62.54 -51.89
CA LYS A 33 -3.20 63.29 -52.92
C LYS A 33 -4.66 63.54 -52.52
N ILE A 34 -5.31 62.58 -51.87
CA ILE A 34 -6.66 62.76 -51.32
C ILE A 34 -6.66 63.84 -50.22
N GLU A 35 -5.72 63.77 -49.28
CA GLU A 35 -5.59 64.76 -48.19
C GLU A 35 -5.31 66.18 -48.70
N GLU A 36 -4.49 66.33 -49.73
CA GLU A 36 -4.24 67.62 -50.39
C GLU A 36 -5.51 68.21 -51.03
N LEU A 37 -6.35 67.37 -51.67
CA LEU A 37 -7.61 67.85 -52.26
C LEU A 37 -8.63 68.24 -51.19
N VAL A 38 -8.67 67.50 -50.07
CA VAL A 38 -9.53 67.81 -48.91
C VAL A 38 -9.13 69.14 -48.29
N SER A 39 -7.85 69.32 -47.99
CA SER A 39 -7.34 70.53 -47.32
C SER A 39 -7.53 71.79 -48.17
N LYS A 40 -7.42 71.69 -49.50
CA LYS A 40 -7.68 72.80 -50.44
C LYS A 40 -9.18 73.05 -50.71
N ASN A 41 -10.08 72.28 -50.08
CA ASN A 41 -11.54 72.38 -50.23
C ASN A 41 -12.05 72.15 -51.67
N PHE A 42 -11.27 71.46 -52.51
CA PHE A 42 -11.60 71.16 -53.91
C PHE A 42 -12.42 69.86 -54.07
N ILE A 43 -13.31 69.56 -53.12
CA ILE A 43 -14.09 68.32 -53.11
C ILE A 43 -15.57 68.60 -53.27
N ASP A 44 -16.17 68.01 -54.30
CA ASP A 44 -17.61 67.83 -54.34
C ASP A 44 -18.02 66.68 -53.42
N SER A 45 -18.54 67.02 -52.24
CA SER A 45 -19.02 66.03 -51.27
C SER A 45 -20.14 65.14 -51.86
N LYS A 46 -20.90 65.62 -52.86
CA LYS A 46 -21.91 64.80 -53.53
C LYS A 46 -21.29 63.69 -54.37
N ALA A 47 -20.15 63.94 -55.03
CA ALA A 47 -19.45 62.93 -55.81
C ALA A 47 -18.95 61.77 -54.90
N VAL A 48 -18.44 62.11 -53.71
CA VAL A 48 -17.99 61.12 -52.72
C VAL A 48 -19.18 60.37 -52.10
N ILE A 49 -20.28 61.06 -51.79
CA ILE A 49 -21.54 60.43 -51.31
C ILE A 49 -22.07 59.43 -52.35
N ASN A 50 -22.11 59.82 -53.62
CA ASN A 50 -22.58 58.96 -54.70
C ASN A 50 -21.69 57.73 -54.85
N TYR A 51 -20.36 57.89 -54.83
CA TYR A 51 -19.43 56.76 -54.87
C TYR A 51 -19.72 55.73 -53.77
N TYR A 52 -19.86 56.17 -52.51
CA TYR A 52 -20.15 55.24 -51.43
C TYR A 52 -21.57 54.68 -51.48
N ASN A 53 -22.58 55.45 -51.93
CA ASN A 53 -23.93 54.94 -52.14
C ASN A 53 -24.01 53.88 -53.26
N ASP A 54 -23.21 54.02 -54.32
CA ASP A 54 -23.05 52.99 -55.36
C ASP A 54 -22.40 51.73 -54.77
N VAL A 55 -21.40 51.91 -53.91
CA VAL A 55 -20.77 50.82 -53.16
C VAL A 55 -21.76 50.15 -52.17
N PHE A 56 -22.63 50.91 -51.49
CA PHE A 56 -23.69 50.42 -50.61
C PHE A 56 -24.79 49.63 -51.37
N SER A 57 -25.05 49.98 -52.63
CA SER A 57 -26.11 49.38 -53.45
C SER A 57 -25.66 48.22 -54.36
N GLY A 58 -24.36 48.06 -54.62
CA GLY A 58 -23.82 46.98 -55.46
C GLY A 58 -23.93 45.59 -54.82
N ARG A 59 -24.28 44.55 -55.59
CA ARG A 59 -24.20 43.14 -55.14
C ARG A 59 -22.73 42.69 -55.06
N THR A 60 -22.03 43.05 -53.99
CA THR A 60 -20.74 42.45 -53.67
C THR A 60 -20.96 41.03 -53.12
N GLY A 61 -19.98 40.13 -53.24
CA GLY A 61 -20.03 38.78 -52.61
C GLY A 61 -20.21 38.82 -51.08
N PHE A 62 -20.08 40.01 -50.49
CA PHE A 62 -20.29 40.33 -49.09
C PHE A 62 -21.76 40.68 -48.77
N ASN A 63 -22.45 41.44 -49.64
CA ASN A 63 -23.90 41.72 -49.51
C ASN A 63 -24.79 40.47 -49.62
N ALA A 64 -24.26 39.37 -50.16
CA ALA A 64 -24.94 38.06 -50.20
C ALA A 64 -24.73 37.20 -48.94
N ARG A 65 -23.81 37.59 -48.04
CA ARG A 65 -23.38 36.78 -46.87
C ARG A 65 -23.71 37.38 -45.51
N MET A 66 -24.19 38.63 -45.43
CA MET A 66 -24.69 39.22 -44.20
C MET A 66 -26.21 39.20 -44.22
N ASN A 67 -26.79 38.31 -43.43
CA ASN A 67 -28.21 38.37 -43.10
C ASN A 67 -28.34 39.12 -41.76
N ILE A 68 -29.42 39.88 -41.54
CA ILE A 68 -29.67 40.55 -40.23
C ILE A 68 -29.60 39.55 -39.05
N SER A 69 -29.85 38.27 -39.33
CA SER A 69 -29.75 37.18 -38.35
C SER A 69 -28.32 36.83 -37.88
N ASP A 70 -27.27 37.25 -38.59
CA ASP A 70 -25.90 36.82 -38.31
C ASP A 70 -25.20 37.67 -37.23
N TYR A 71 -25.75 38.85 -36.91
CA TYR A 71 -25.24 39.75 -35.87
C TYR A 71 -26.38 40.21 -34.94
N PRO A 72 -26.36 39.85 -33.65
CA PRO A 72 -27.42 40.22 -32.71
C PRO A 72 -27.40 41.74 -32.43
N LYS A 73 -28.58 42.35 -32.26
CA LYS A 73 -28.73 43.79 -31.94
C LYS A 73 -27.96 44.18 -30.68
N GLU A 74 -27.86 43.25 -29.73
CA GLU A 74 -27.16 43.42 -28.46
C GLU A 74 -25.65 43.69 -28.62
N SER A 75 -25.05 43.42 -29.80
CA SER A 75 -23.63 43.69 -30.08
C SER A 75 -23.31 45.15 -30.40
N ILE A 76 -24.29 46.01 -30.69
CA ILE A 76 -24.05 47.38 -31.16
C ILE A 76 -23.20 48.20 -30.20
N ILE A 77 -23.65 48.29 -28.94
CA ILE A 77 -22.96 49.07 -27.89
C ILE A 77 -21.56 48.51 -27.65
N ARG A 78 -21.46 47.19 -27.77
CA ARG A 78 -20.26 46.44 -27.50
C ARG A 78 -19.15 46.79 -28.49
N GLU A 79 -19.44 46.67 -29.79
CA GLU A 79 -18.51 47.03 -30.86
C GLU A 79 -18.11 48.51 -30.77
N LEU A 80 -19.05 49.40 -30.45
CA LEU A 80 -18.76 50.84 -30.32
C LEU A 80 -17.80 51.13 -29.15
N PHE A 81 -18.00 50.49 -28.01
CA PHE A 81 -17.11 50.66 -26.85
C PHE A 81 -15.72 50.09 -27.11
N GLN A 82 -15.62 48.95 -27.79
CA GLN A 82 -14.34 48.40 -28.20
C GLN A 82 -13.60 49.34 -29.17
N ASN A 83 -14.33 49.92 -30.12
CA ASN A 83 -13.75 50.88 -31.06
C ASN A 83 -13.24 52.12 -30.31
N ALA A 84 -14.03 52.66 -29.39
CA ALA A 84 -13.61 53.78 -28.55
C ALA A 84 -12.34 53.42 -27.76
N LEU A 85 -12.32 52.30 -27.05
CA LEU A 85 -11.17 51.85 -26.27
C LEU A 85 -9.95 51.49 -27.13
N GLY A 86 -10.15 51.20 -28.42
CA GLY A 86 -9.11 50.91 -29.39
C GLY A 86 -8.48 52.13 -30.08
N CYS A 87 -8.98 53.34 -29.82
CA CYS A 87 -8.47 54.58 -30.39
C CYS A 87 -7.16 55.06 -29.74
N ARG A 88 -6.56 56.11 -30.30
CA ARG A 88 -5.36 56.75 -29.76
C ARG A 88 -5.75 57.84 -28.77
N TYR A 89 -5.10 57.89 -27.62
CA TYR A 89 -5.35 58.90 -26.59
C TYR A 89 -4.07 59.66 -26.29
N VAL A 90 -4.18 60.98 -26.11
CA VAL A 90 -3.03 61.87 -25.84
C VAL A 90 -2.56 61.68 -24.40
N ASP A 91 -3.51 61.67 -23.47
CA ASP A 91 -3.29 61.39 -22.05
C ASP A 91 -3.88 60.00 -21.76
N GLY A 92 -3.22 59.17 -20.94
CA GLY A 92 -3.65 57.79 -20.65
C GLY A 92 -5.04 57.62 -20.01
N ASP A 93 -5.78 58.71 -19.79
CA ASP A 93 -7.14 58.75 -19.25
C ASP A 93 -8.18 58.80 -20.39
N ILE A 94 -8.91 57.70 -20.54
CA ILE A 94 -10.00 57.55 -21.51
C ILE A 94 -11.31 57.99 -20.85
N LYS A 95 -11.97 58.99 -21.44
CA LYS A 95 -13.25 59.54 -20.99
C LYS A 95 -14.29 59.27 -22.05
N ILE A 96 -15.32 58.51 -21.68
CA ILE A 96 -16.47 58.18 -22.52
C ILE A 96 -17.71 58.81 -21.88
N VAL A 97 -18.50 59.53 -22.66
CA VAL A 97 -19.79 60.09 -22.27
C VAL A 97 -20.87 59.45 -23.12
N VAL A 98 -21.82 58.78 -22.47
CA VAL A 98 -23.03 58.24 -23.11
C VAL A 98 -24.21 59.10 -22.70
N ASP A 99 -24.73 59.88 -23.63
CA ASP A 99 -25.85 60.79 -23.45
C ASP A 99 -27.12 60.23 -24.09
N PHE A 100 -28.13 60.02 -23.26
CA PHE A 100 -29.47 59.61 -23.62
C PHE A 100 -30.33 60.86 -23.78
N GLY A 101 -30.45 61.30 -25.04
CA GLY A 101 -31.16 62.50 -25.44
C GLY A 101 -32.61 62.24 -25.87
N GLU A 102 -33.30 63.31 -26.30
CA GLU A 102 -34.64 63.24 -26.86
C GLU A 102 -34.68 62.49 -28.21
N ASN A 103 -35.88 62.11 -28.67
CA ASN A 103 -36.10 61.42 -29.95
C ASN A 103 -35.31 60.12 -30.12
N ASN A 104 -35.16 59.34 -29.03
CA ASN A 104 -34.45 58.06 -29.01
C ASN A 104 -33.00 58.16 -29.51
N LEU A 105 -32.35 59.31 -29.31
CA LEU A 105 -30.96 59.53 -29.69
C LEU A 105 -30.01 59.11 -28.57
N VAL A 106 -29.08 58.21 -28.88
CA VAL A 106 -27.97 57.83 -28.00
C VAL A 106 -26.69 58.39 -28.56
N THR A 107 -26.03 59.26 -27.79
CA THR A 107 -24.77 59.88 -28.18
C THR A 107 -23.62 59.31 -27.36
N ILE A 108 -22.60 58.76 -28.02
CA ILE A 108 -21.36 58.28 -27.40
C ILE A 108 -20.23 59.21 -27.82
N SER A 109 -19.60 59.90 -26.87
CA SER A 109 -18.48 60.81 -27.13
C SER A 109 -17.24 60.38 -26.35
N TYR A 110 -16.07 60.43 -26.96
CA TYR A 110 -14.81 60.05 -26.32
C TYR A 110 -13.60 60.87 -26.78
N ASN A 111 -12.64 61.07 -25.86
CA ASN A 111 -11.53 62.04 -25.96
C ASN A 111 -10.29 61.52 -26.73
N GLU A 112 -10.50 60.75 -27.80
CA GLU A 112 -9.39 60.27 -28.61
C GLU A 112 -8.70 61.38 -29.44
N ALA A 113 -7.59 61.06 -30.10
CA ALA A 113 -6.89 61.96 -31.03
C ALA A 113 -7.70 62.25 -32.32
N GLY A 114 -8.73 61.44 -32.60
CA GLY A 114 -9.64 61.57 -33.73
C GLY A 114 -9.16 60.83 -34.99
N PHE A 115 -10.06 60.66 -35.96
CA PHE A 115 -9.83 59.86 -37.16
C PHE A 115 -8.93 60.57 -38.19
N SER A 116 -8.03 59.80 -38.82
CA SER A 116 -7.27 60.22 -39.99
C SER A 116 -8.09 60.07 -41.28
N MET A 117 -7.61 60.63 -42.40
CA MET A 117 -8.24 60.43 -43.71
C MET A 117 -8.28 58.94 -44.10
N GLU A 118 -7.21 58.21 -43.81
CA GLU A 118 -7.14 56.77 -44.02
C GLU A 118 -8.21 56.02 -43.21
N ASP A 119 -8.35 56.35 -41.92
CA ASP A 119 -9.36 55.75 -41.04
C ASP A 119 -10.78 55.99 -41.60
N ILE A 120 -11.05 57.20 -42.11
CA ILE A 120 -12.34 57.58 -42.71
C ILE A 120 -12.67 56.73 -43.95
N LEU A 121 -11.70 56.57 -44.85
CA LEU A 121 -11.87 55.76 -46.06
C LEU A 121 -12.19 54.31 -45.67
N TYR A 122 -11.40 53.71 -44.78
CA TYR A 122 -11.67 52.33 -44.33
C TYR A 122 -13.02 52.17 -43.61
N TYR A 123 -13.45 53.17 -42.83
CA TYR A 123 -14.74 53.13 -42.14
C TYR A 123 -15.93 53.14 -43.10
N LEU A 124 -15.85 53.91 -44.20
CA LEU A 124 -16.90 54.01 -45.22
C LEU A 124 -16.86 52.88 -46.27
N SER A 125 -15.74 52.16 -46.39
CA SER A 125 -15.58 51.02 -47.32
C SER A 125 -16.31 49.73 -46.88
N PHE A 126 -16.54 48.77 -47.78
CA PHE A 126 -16.96 47.40 -47.43
C PHE A 126 -15.84 46.37 -47.58
N GLY A 127 -15.70 45.49 -46.59
CA GLY A 127 -14.83 44.32 -46.66
C GLY A 127 -13.32 44.59 -46.58
N MET A 128 -12.89 45.86 -46.45
CA MET A 128 -11.49 46.25 -46.35
C MET A 128 -11.15 46.73 -44.93
N ASN A 129 -9.95 46.35 -44.48
CA ASN A 129 -9.33 46.80 -43.23
C ASN A 129 -7.96 47.39 -43.55
N ASN A 130 -7.31 48.06 -42.60
CA ASN A 130 -6.01 48.67 -42.81
C ASN A 130 -4.82 47.69 -42.71
N GLY A 131 -5.05 46.37 -42.68
CA GLY A 131 -4.01 45.34 -42.59
C GLY A 131 -3.27 45.23 -41.24
N ASP A 132 -3.57 46.09 -40.26
CA ASP A 132 -2.91 46.12 -38.95
C ASP A 132 -3.53 45.06 -38.00
N GLN A 133 -2.81 43.95 -37.80
CA GLN A 133 -3.22 42.86 -36.89
C GLN A 133 -3.39 43.32 -35.43
N SER A 134 -2.75 44.42 -35.01
CA SER A 134 -2.94 45.00 -33.67
C SER A 134 -4.25 45.80 -33.52
N ARG A 135 -4.94 46.04 -34.63
CA ARG A 135 -6.19 46.83 -34.74
C ARG A 135 -7.36 46.03 -35.31
N GLU A 136 -7.26 44.70 -35.29
CA GLU A 136 -8.33 43.80 -35.67
C GLU A 136 -9.62 44.13 -34.88
N GLY A 137 -10.69 44.50 -35.58
CA GLY A 137 -11.96 44.97 -35.01
C GLY A 137 -12.38 46.40 -35.42
N ARG A 138 -11.43 47.35 -35.54
CA ARG A 138 -11.72 48.79 -35.74
C ARG A 138 -12.42 49.12 -37.06
N PHE A 139 -12.09 48.39 -38.12
CA PHE A 139 -12.63 48.60 -39.48
C PHE A 139 -13.21 47.32 -40.12
N GLY A 140 -13.35 46.27 -39.29
CA GLY A 140 -13.84 44.96 -39.71
C GLY A 140 -15.36 44.91 -39.85
N ILE A 141 -15.86 43.69 -40.04
CA ILE A 141 -17.29 43.39 -40.24
C ILE A 141 -18.14 43.82 -39.03
N GLY A 142 -17.60 43.67 -37.80
CA GLY A 142 -18.28 44.01 -36.54
C GLY A 142 -18.66 45.49 -36.42
N ALA A 143 -17.71 46.42 -36.62
CA ALA A 143 -17.98 47.86 -36.57
C ALA A 143 -19.06 48.31 -37.58
N LYS A 144 -19.14 47.61 -38.73
CA LYS A 144 -20.08 47.91 -39.82
C LYS A 144 -21.46 47.26 -39.59
N SER A 145 -21.56 46.24 -38.73
CA SER A 145 -22.84 45.65 -38.32
C SER A 145 -23.73 46.61 -37.52
N VAL A 146 -23.14 47.62 -36.88
CA VAL A 146 -23.88 48.68 -36.16
C VAL A 146 -24.89 49.37 -37.09
N PHE A 147 -24.49 49.64 -38.35
CA PHE A 147 -25.34 50.31 -39.32
C PHE A 147 -26.64 49.56 -39.62
N LEU A 148 -26.61 48.21 -39.58
CA LEU A 148 -27.76 47.37 -39.90
C LEU A 148 -28.81 47.34 -38.78
N ASN A 149 -28.42 47.72 -37.56
CA ASN A 149 -29.25 47.58 -36.38
C ASN A 149 -29.76 48.92 -35.80
N VAL A 150 -29.41 50.05 -36.43
CA VAL A 150 -29.89 51.39 -36.06
C VAL A 150 -30.64 52.04 -37.21
N GLU A 151 -31.52 53.01 -36.93
CA GLU A 151 -32.24 53.78 -37.97
C GLU A 151 -31.30 54.77 -38.68
N ALA A 152 -30.41 55.40 -37.89
CA ALA A 152 -29.37 56.28 -38.42
C ALA A 152 -28.13 56.29 -37.51
N LEU A 153 -26.97 56.44 -38.13
CA LEU A 153 -25.69 56.70 -37.47
C LEU A 153 -25.14 58.03 -37.95
N SER A 154 -24.79 58.92 -37.03
CA SER A 154 -23.97 60.10 -37.33
C SER A 154 -22.64 59.99 -36.61
N ILE A 155 -21.53 60.28 -37.29
CA ILE A 155 -20.21 60.35 -36.68
C ILE A 155 -19.64 61.74 -36.93
N ARG A 156 -18.96 62.28 -35.92
CA ARG A 156 -18.13 63.48 -36.02
C ARG A 156 -16.80 63.22 -35.31
N SER A 157 -15.68 63.46 -35.99
CA SER A 157 -14.34 63.26 -35.45
C SER A 157 -13.37 64.21 -36.16
N ASN A 158 -12.57 65.00 -35.44
CA ASN A 158 -11.72 66.04 -36.04
C ASN A 158 -12.53 66.92 -37.03
N SER A 159 -12.03 67.12 -38.26
CA SER A 159 -12.72 67.87 -39.32
C SER A 159 -13.73 67.03 -40.11
N PHE A 160 -14.01 65.80 -39.69
CA PHE A 160 -14.85 64.87 -40.40
C PHE A 160 -16.22 64.72 -39.75
N SER A 161 -17.27 64.68 -40.57
CA SER A 161 -18.63 64.37 -40.14
C SER A 161 -19.41 63.65 -41.23
N PHE A 162 -20.19 62.64 -40.87
CA PHE A 162 -21.13 62.03 -41.81
C PHE A 162 -22.36 61.49 -41.11
N LYS A 163 -23.39 61.20 -41.91
CA LYS A 163 -24.62 60.53 -41.47
C LYS A 163 -25.00 59.44 -42.46
N ILE A 164 -25.19 58.22 -41.96
CA ILE A 164 -25.73 57.07 -42.68
C ILE A 164 -27.13 56.78 -42.13
N VAL A 165 -28.07 56.52 -43.04
CA VAL A 165 -29.44 56.11 -42.72
C VAL A 165 -29.67 54.67 -43.20
N ASN A 166 -30.47 53.93 -42.45
CA ASN A 166 -30.82 52.55 -42.75
C ASN A 166 -32.34 52.42 -42.92
N SER A 167 -32.75 51.99 -44.10
CA SER A 167 -34.15 51.73 -44.42
C SER A 167 -34.35 50.23 -44.71
N GLY A 168 -34.53 49.45 -43.64
CA GLY A 168 -34.83 48.02 -43.73
C GLY A 168 -33.68 47.17 -44.30
N GLY A 169 -32.44 47.47 -43.93
CA GLY A 169 -31.23 46.79 -44.40
C GLY A 169 -30.54 47.49 -45.58
N ASN A 170 -31.16 48.53 -46.16
CA ASN A 170 -30.54 49.35 -47.20
C ASN A 170 -29.86 50.57 -46.59
N LEU A 171 -28.52 50.58 -46.63
CA LEU A 171 -27.70 51.66 -46.10
C LEU A 171 -27.51 52.78 -47.14
N ARG A 172 -27.58 54.03 -46.70
CA ARG A 172 -27.30 55.21 -47.54
C ARG A 172 -26.58 56.28 -46.76
N VAL A 173 -25.50 56.84 -47.33
CA VAL A 173 -24.90 58.09 -46.84
C VAL A 173 -25.84 59.25 -47.18
N GLU A 174 -26.40 59.87 -46.15
CA GLU A 174 -27.27 61.05 -46.26
C GLU A 174 -26.44 62.34 -46.34
N SER A 175 -25.37 62.44 -45.55
CA SER A 175 -24.49 63.61 -45.55
C SER A 175 -23.06 63.21 -45.24
N LEU A 176 -22.10 63.93 -45.81
CA LEU A 176 -20.66 63.73 -45.64
C LEU A 176 -19.96 65.09 -45.73
N SER A 177 -19.08 65.37 -44.77
CA SER A 177 -18.21 66.54 -44.74
C SER A 177 -16.82 66.10 -44.30
N LEU A 178 -15.82 66.37 -45.14
CA LEU A 178 -14.41 66.05 -44.86
C LEU A 178 -13.63 67.24 -44.26
N ASN A 179 -14.29 68.41 -44.14
CA ASN A 179 -13.65 69.68 -43.75
C ASN A 179 -14.54 70.54 -42.83
N SER A 180 -15.27 69.89 -41.93
CA SER A 180 -16.04 70.51 -40.85
C SER A 180 -15.13 71.18 -39.79
N PRO A 181 -15.65 72.12 -38.98
CA PRO A 181 -14.91 72.65 -37.83
C PRO A 181 -14.45 71.52 -36.91
N VAL A 182 -13.16 71.57 -36.56
CA VAL A 182 -12.47 70.53 -35.77
C VAL A 182 -13.24 70.25 -34.48
N PHE A 183 -13.62 68.99 -34.29
CA PHE A 183 -14.14 68.45 -33.06
C PHE A 183 -13.04 67.65 -32.36
N GLU A 184 -12.68 68.04 -31.14
CA GLU A 184 -11.70 67.31 -30.33
C GLU A 184 -12.31 65.99 -29.84
N GLY A 185 -11.73 64.87 -30.27
CA GLY A 185 -12.25 63.53 -30.00
C GLY A 185 -13.18 63.00 -31.09
N THR A 186 -14.00 62.03 -30.72
CA THR A 186 -15.01 61.43 -31.61
C THR A 186 -16.36 61.37 -30.93
N LYS A 187 -17.41 61.74 -31.68
CA LYS A 187 -18.81 61.71 -31.29
C LYS A 187 -19.59 60.83 -32.26
N ILE A 188 -20.27 59.84 -31.73
CA ILE A 188 -21.14 58.93 -32.46
C ILE A 188 -22.57 59.14 -31.95
N THR A 189 -23.53 59.36 -32.84
CA THR A 189 -24.95 59.53 -32.51
C THR A 189 -25.76 58.46 -33.22
N LEU A 190 -26.45 57.64 -32.43
CA LEU A 190 -27.32 56.56 -32.87
C LEU A 190 -28.77 57.02 -32.77
N GLN A 191 -29.56 56.79 -33.80
CA GLN A 191 -31.00 56.86 -33.74
C GLN A 191 -31.56 55.44 -33.67
N LEU A 192 -32.30 55.14 -32.61
CA LEU A 192 -32.80 53.81 -32.28
C LEU A 192 -34.33 53.77 -32.28
N ASP A 193 -34.87 52.56 -32.40
CA ASP A 193 -36.27 52.33 -32.06
C ASP A 193 -36.50 52.57 -30.54
N GLY A 194 -37.71 52.95 -30.16
CA GLY A 194 -38.01 53.36 -28.78
C GLY A 194 -37.83 52.23 -27.75
N SER A 195 -38.10 50.98 -28.15
CA SER A 195 -37.90 49.82 -27.27
C SER A 195 -36.42 49.53 -27.02
N GLU A 196 -35.59 49.57 -28.06
CA GLU A 196 -34.14 49.36 -27.98
C GLU A 196 -33.47 50.49 -27.20
N TYR A 197 -33.89 51.74 -27.43
CA TYR A 197 -33.42 52.89 -26.65
C TYR A 197 -33.60 52.68 -25.15
N GLU A 198 -34.80 52.29 -24.71
CA GLU A 198 -35.07 52.07 -23.28
C GLU A 198 -34.29 50.87 -22.71
N ARG A 199 -34.13 49.77 -23.46
CA ARG A 199 -33.32 48.63 -23.03
C ARG A 199 -31.85 49.00 -22.83
N ILE A 200 -31.27 49.75 -23.77
CA ILE A 200 -29.89 50.23 -23.68
C ILE A 200 -29.76 51.21 -22.52
N ARG A 201 -30.69 52.18 -22.40
CA ARG A 201 -30.70 53.16 -21.31
C ARG A 201 -30.73 52.47 -19.94
N GLU A 202 -31.62 51.50 -19.76
CA GLU A 202 -31.73 50.77 -18.50
C GLU A 202 -30.43 50.03 -18.16
N ASN A 203 -29.77 49.39 -19.14
CA ASN A 203 -28.51 48.69 -18.94
C ASN A 203 -27.39 49.60 -18.40
N PHE A 204 -27.26 50.82 -18.94
CA PHE A 204 -26.24 51.77 -18.50
C PHE A 204 -26.50 52.30 -17.09
N VAL A 205 -27.75 52.50 -16.69
CA VAL A 205 -28.12 53.01 -15.36
C VAL A 205 -28.07 51.92 -14.29
N THR A 206 -28.30 50.66 -14.68
CA THR A 206 -28.40 49.52 -13.75
C THR A 206 -27.19 48.56 -13.82
N LEU A 207 -26.07 49.03 -14.39
CA LEU A 207 -24.85 48.23 -14.64
C LEU A 207 -24.31 47.51 -13.40
N THR A 208 -24.51 48.08 -12.21
CA THR A 208 -24.04 47.55 -10.92
C THR A 208 -25.14 46.85 -10.11
N GLU A 209 -26.33 46.67 -10.70
CA GLU A 209 -27.49 46.11 -10.03
C GLU A 209 -27.98 44.81 -10.69
N LYS A 210 -27.95 44.73 -12.02
CA LYS A 210 -28.35 43.54 -12.78
C LYS A 210 -27.45 43.34 -14.00
N LYS A 211 -27.38 42.10 -14.48
CA LYS A 211 -26.67 41.77 -15.72
C LYS A 211 -27.47 42.37 -16.89
N GLY A 212 -26.83 43.26 -17.64
CA GLY A 212 -27.39 43.84 -18.86
C GLY A 212 -27.22 42.93 -20.08
N ASP A 213 -28.09 43.10 -21.07
CA ASP A 213 -28.06 42.43 -22.38
C ASP A 213 -26.99 43.06 -23.30
N TYR A 214 -26.86 44.39 -23.29
CA TYR A 214 -25.96 45.16 -24.17
C TYR A 214 -24.59 45.38 -23.54
N LEU A 215 -24.52 45.58 -22.23
CA LEU A 215 -23.27 45.82 -21.52
C LEU A 215 -23.40 45.34 -20.08
N ASN A 216 -22.35 44.73 -19.56
CA ASN A 216 -22.24 44.45 -18.12
C ASN A 216 -20.91 44.94 -17.52
N MET A 217 -20.86 44.98 -16.19
CA MET A 217 -19.71 45.50 -15.44
C MET A 217 -18.40 44.76 -15.75
N VAL A 218 -18.46 43.43 -15.88
CA VAL A 218 -17.29 42.57 -16.10
C VAL A 218 -16.72 42.79 -17.50
N GLU A 219 -17.62 42.82 -18.48
CA GLU A 219 -17.35 43.14 -19.87
C GLU A 219 -16.61 44.49 -20.00
N LEU A 220 -17.04 45.50 -19.26
CA LEU A 220 -16.36 46.80 -19.22
C LEU A 220 -14.95 46.70 -18.60
N CYS A 221 -14.74 45.82 -17.61
CA CYS A 221 -13.43 45.55 -17.03
C CYS A 221 -12.48 44.83 -18.01
N PHE A 222 -12.98 43.92 -18.84
CA PHE A 222 -12.16 43.30 -19.89
C PHE A 222 -11.81 44.25 -21.02
N ALA A 223 -12.76 45.10 -21.39
CA ALA A 223 -12.53 46.08 -22.45
C ALA A 223 -11.39 47.05 -22.06
N PHE A 224 -11.21 47.33 -20.76
CA PHE A 224 -10.06 48.06 -20.22
C PHE A 224 -8.72 47.32 -20.39
N ASN A 225 -8.70 45.98 -20.35
CA ASN A 225 -7.46 45.18 -20.37
C ASN A 225 -6.82 45.01 -21.76
N ARG A 226 -7.53 45.25 -22.87
CA ARG A 226 -7.15 44.69 -24.19
C ARG A 226 -5.89 45.28 -24.85
N LYS A 227 -5.30 46.40 -24.41
CA LYS A 227 -4.33 47.12 -25.25
C LYS A 227 -3.23 47.84 -24.47
N HIS A 228 -2.07 48.03 -25.13
CA HIS A 228 -0.81 48.79 -24.85
C HIS A 228 -0.71 49.76 -23.65
N LEU A 229 -1.82 50.16 -23.07
CA LEU A 229 -1.94 50.84 -21.79
C LEU A 229 -1.37 50.00 -20.62
N MET A 230 -1.44 48.67 -20.67
CA MET A 230 -0.96 47.81 -19.56
C MET A 230 0.48 47.29 -19.71
N THR A 231 1.01 47.16 -20.94
CA THR A 231 2.27 46.42 -21.19
C THR A 231 3.51 47.08 -20.59
N ASP A 232 3.48 48.41 -20.42
CA ASP A 232 4.58 49.19 -19.82
C ASP A 232 4.31 49.59 -18.35
N ALA A 233 3.12 49.29 -17.80
CA ALA A 233 2.62 49.83 -16.53
C ALA A 233 2.91 48.93 -15.31
N LEU A 234 4.14 48.44 -15.18
CA LEU A 234 4.60 47.69 -13.99
C LEU A 234 5.39 48.56 -13.00
N SER A 235 5.52 49.86 -13.25
CA SER A 235 6.10 50.84 -12.31
C SER A 235 5.02 51.42 -11.37
N LEU A 236 5.39 51.79 -10.14
CA LEU A 236 4.50 52.46 -9.17
C LEU A 236 3.94 53.79 -9.72
N ASP A 237 4.72 54.49 -10.54
CA ASP A 237 4.43 55.83 -11.07
C ASP A 237 3.34 55.82 -12.16
N ASP A 238 3.19 54.72 -12.90
CA ASP A 238 2.19 54.59 -13.98
C ASP A 238 0.78 54.19 -13.50
N SER A 239 0.67 53.66 -12.28
CA SER A 239 -0.59 53.12 -11.73
C SER A 239 -1.69 54.18 -11.55
N ALA A 240 -1.32 55.46 -11.45
CA ALA A 240 -2.27 56.57 -11.36
C ALA A 240 -2.63 57.22 -12.70
N ALA A 241 -1.88 56.94 -13.77
CA ALA A 241 -1.93 57.70 -15.03
C ALA A 241 -2.93 57.16 -16.07
N LYS A 242 -3.44 55.93 -15.90
CA LYS A 242 -4.30 55.25 -16.89
C LYS A 242 -5.64 54.83 -16.28
N SER A 243 -6.73 55.47 -16.71
CA SER A 243 -8.09 55.13 -16.29
C SER A 243 -9.10 55.16 -17.43
N VAL A 244 -10.18 54.39 -17.29
CA VAL A 244 -11.37 54.51 -18.14
C VAL A 244 -12.51 55.05 -17.28
N SER A 245 -13.04 56.20 -17.67
CA SER A 245 -14.20 56.83 -17.05
C SER A 245 -15.37 56.84 -18.03
N LEU A 246 -16.50 56.28 -17.62
CA LEU A 246 -17.75 56.23 -18.37
C LEU A 246 -18.81 57.04 -17.63
N ALA A 247 -19.19 58.18 -18.17
CA ALA A 247 -20.27 59.01 -17.64
C ALA A 247 -21.58 58.74 -18.42
N VAL A 248 -22.66 58.50 -17.69
CA VAL A 248 -24.01 58.34 -18.23
C VAL A 248 -24.78 59.64 -17.99
N VAL A 249 -25.25 60.25 -19.06
CA VAL A 249 -26.02 61.49 -19.05
C VAL A 249 -27.45 61.19 -19.51
N GLN A 250 -28.43 61.72 -18.78
CA GLN A 250 -29.84 61.65 -19.14
C GLN A 250 -30.40 63.06 -19.14
N GLN A 251 -31.00 63.48 -20.26
CA GLN A 251 -31.62 64.81 -20.38
C GLN A 251 -30.66 65.94 -19.93
N GLY A 252 -29.37 65.82 -20.31
CA GLY A 252 -28.34 66.80 -19.98
C GLY A 252 -27.80 66.76 -18.54
N LYS A 253 -28.21 65.81 -17.70
CA LYS A 253 -27.67 65.61 -16.33
C LYS A 253 -26.92 64.30 -16.21
N MET A 254 -25.71 64.35 -15.65
CA MET A 254 -24.96 63.13 -15.31
C MET A 254 -25.68 62.38 -14.19
N THR A 255 -26.02 61.11 -14.45
CA THR A 255 -26.77 60.22 -13.54
C THR A 255 -25.84 59.20 -12.90
N ASP A 256 -24.95 58.61 -13.69
CA ASP A 256 -23.98 57.60 -13.24
C ASP A 256 -22.58 57.90 -13.78
N LEU A 257 -21.57 57.63 -12.96
CA LEU A 257 -20.16 57.69 -13.33
C LEU A 257 -19.51 56.36 -12.94
N TYR A 258 -19.08 55.59 -13.94
CA TYR A 258 -18.29 54.38 -13.74
C TYR A 258 -16.83 54.69 -14.02
N ARG A 259 -15.93 54.20 -13.17
CA ARG A 259 -14.49 54.39 -13.38
C ARG A 259 -13.73 53.12 -13.09
N ILE A 260 -12.83 52.76 -13.99
CA ILE A 260 -11.97 51.58 -13.89
C ILE A 260 -10.51 52.07 -13.86
N ILE A 261 -9.76 51.61 -12.88
CA ILE A 261 -8.34 51.94 -12.72
C ILE A 261 -7.53 50.67 -12.42
N LEU A 262 -6.27 50.66 -12.84
CA LEU A 262 -5.28 49.77 -12.25
C LEU A 262 -4.82 50.39 -10.92
N HIS A 263 -4.85 49.64 -9.83
CA HIS A 263 -4.49 50.11 -8.51
C HIS A 263 -3.42 49.22 -7.90
N LYS A 264 -2.34 49.83 -7.41
CA LYS A 264 -1.29 49.18 -6.62
C LYS A 264 -0.99 50.08 -5.43
N LYS A 265 -1.11 49.58 -4.20
CA LYS A 265 -0.94 50.41 -3.00
C LYS A 265 0.53 50.75 -2.72
N ASP A 266 1.41 49.76 -2.88
CA ASP A 266 2.86 49.86 -2.67
C ASP A 266 3.56 48.74 -3.48
N GLU A 267 4.90 48.71 -3.51
CA GLU A 267 5.68 47.75 -4.31
C GLU A 267 5.36 46.28 -4.00
N ASN A 268 4.96 46.00 -2.76
CA ASN A 268 4.68 44.65 -2.25
C ASN A 268 3.19 44.26 -2.37
N ASP A 269 2.32 45.20 -2.74
CA ASP A 269 0.91 44.93 -2.99
C ASP A 269 0.69 44.33 -4.39
N VAL A 270 -0.36 43.51 -4.52
CA VAL A 270 -0.76 42.91 -5.79
C VAL A 270 -1.50 43.97 -6.61
N ALA A 271 -1.07 44.18 -7.85
CA ALA A 271 -1.78 45.05 -8.78
C ALA A 271 -3.19 44.51 -9.05
N LYS A 272 -4.20 45.37 -8.96
CA LYS A 272 -5.61 44.99 -9.05
C LYS A 272 -6.40 45.98 -9.88
N ILE A 273 -7.42 45.49 -10.56
CA ILE A 273 -8.36 46.34 -11.29
C ILE A 273 -9.48 46.72 -10.34
N ARG A 274 -9.65 48.02 -10.12
CA ARG A 274 -10.68 48.55 -9.23
C ARG A 274 -11.79 49.20 -10.02
N PHE A 275 -13.02 48.78 -9.73
CA PHE A 275 -14.24 49.35 -10.29
C PHE A 275 -14.89 50.34 -9.30
N TYR A 276 -15.19 51.54 -9.78
CA TYR A 276 -15.88 52.60 -9.05
C TYR A 276 -17.25 52.89 -9.67
N HIS A 277 -18.22 53.21 -8.81
CA HIS A 277 -19.52 53.79 -9.20
C HIS A 277 -19.75 55.05 -8.38
N ASN A 278 -19.94 56.19 -9.05
CA ASN A 278 -20.13 57.51 -8.44
C ASN A 278 -19.04 57.81 -7.39
N ASN A 279 -17.78 57.58 -7.78
CA ASN A 279 -16.56 57.75 -6.98
C ASN A 279 -16.45 56.85 -5.73
N LYS A 280 -17.31 55.84 -5.59
CA LYS A 280 -17.20 54.82 -4.53
C LYS A 280 -16.64 53.53 -5.12
N SER A 281 -15.58 53.00 -4.52
CA SER A 281 -15.05 51.67 -4.87
C SER A 281 -16.11 50.62 -4.59
N LEU A 282 -16.36 49.73 -5.56
CA LEU A 282 -17.35 48.66 -5.47
C LEU A 282 -16.70 47.29 -5.43
N VAL A 283 -15.81 46.98 -6.38
CA VAL A 283 -15.17 45.67 -6.54
C VAL A 283 -13.72 45.85 -6.93
N ASP A 284 -12.86 45.03 -6.34
CA ASP A 284 -11.48 44.84 -6.78
C ASP A 284 -11.34 43.44 -7.41
N PHE A 285 -10.68 43.38 -8.57
CA PHE A 285 -10.35 42.15 -9.29
C PHE A 285 -8.84 41.92 -9.30
N LEU A 286 -8.41 40.68 -9.03
CA LEU A 286 -7.06 40.23 -9.37
C LEU A 286 -6.98 40.05 -10.88
N HIS A 287 -5.81 40.33 -11.45
CA HIS A 287 -5.55 40.29 -12.88
C HIS A 287 -4.44 39.28 -13.19
N TYR A 288 -4.65 38.40 -14.16
CA TYR A 288 -3.60 37.53 -14.68
C TYR A 288 -3.70 37.45 -16.20
N GLU A 289 -2.57 37.46 -16.90
CA GLU A 289 -2.50 37.37 -18.36
C GLU A 289 -1.39 36.42 -18.80
N LYS A 290 -1.71 35.53 -19.76
CA LYS A 290 -0.71 34.69 -20.42
C LYS A 290 -1.15 34.30 -21.82
N GLU A 291 -0.29 34.52 -22.82
CA GLU A 291 -0.56 34.20 -24.23
C GLU A 291 -1.90 34.74 -24.78
N GLY A 292 -2.30 35.93 -24.32
CA GLY A 292 -3.56 36.57 -24.70
C GLY A 292 -4.81 36.00 -24.01
N PHE A 293 -4.65 35.08 -23.05
CA PHE A 293 -5.70 34.72 -22.10
C PHE A 293 -5.64 35.64 -20.89
N VAL A 294 -6.75 36.33 -20.58
CA VAL A 294 -6.85 37.25 -19.43
C VAL A 294 -7.88 36.78 -18.43
N TYR A 295 -7.53 36.87 -17.16
CA TYR A 295 -8.32 36.38 -16.04
C TYR A 295 -8.62 37.52 -15.09
N LEU A 296 -9.91 37.71 -14.78
CA LEU A 296 -10.38 38.66 -13.78
C LEU A 296 -11.07 37.92 -12.63
N ILE A 297 -10.47 38.03 -11.44
CA ILE A 297 -10.91 37.26 -10.27
C ILE A 297 -11.42 38.24 -9.22
N PRO A 298 -12.74 38.32 -8.96
CA PRO A 298 -13.25 39.19 -7.91
C PRO A 298 -12.69 38.72 -6.55
N PHE A 299 -12.09 39.62 -5.78
CA PHE A 299 -11.52 39.25 -4.48
C PHE A 299 -11.96 40.14 -3.32
N ALA A 300 -12.35 41.38 -3.58
CA ALA A 300 -12.89 42.28 -2.56
C ALA A 300 -14.12 43.03 -3.08
N VAL A 301 -15.17 43.08 -2.24
CA VAL A 301 -16.43 43.76 -2.55
C VAL A 301 -16.77 44.73 -1.41
N ALA A 302 -17.17 45.95 -1.77
CA ALA A 302 -17.55 46.99 -0.83
C ALA A 302 -18.76 46.59 0.03
N ASN A 303 -18.63 46.76 1.35
CA ASN A 303 -19.63 46.30 2.32
C ASN A 303 -21.05 46.86 2.08
N ALA A 304 -21.17 48.12 1.69
CA ALA A 304 -22.47 48.80 1.56
C ALA A 304 -23.39 48.23 0.46
N LYS A 305 -22.84 47.56 -0.56
CA LYS A 305 -23.61 46.91 -1.65
C LYS A 305 -23.27 45.42 -1.80
N ARG A 306 -22.63 44.82 -0.78
CA ARG A 306 -21.99 43.50 -0.87
C ARG A 306 -22.90 42.41 -1.41
N GLU A 307 -24.07 42.20 -0.81
CA GLU A 307 -24.98 41.11 -1.20
C GLU A 307 -25.46 41.25 -2.65
N LYS A 308 -25.85 42.46 -3.05
CA LYS A 308 -26.30 42.75 -4.42
C LYS A 308 -25.19 42.52 -5.44
N ILE A 309 -23.98 42.97 -5.15
CA ILE A 309 -22.83 42.81 -6.05
C ILE A 309 -22.36 41.36 -6.13
N ILE A 310 -22.32 40.63 -5.02
CA ILE A 310 -22.01 39.20 -5.03
C ILE A 310 -23.06 38.44 -5.85
N LYS A 311 -24.35 38.72 -5.65
CA LYS A 311 -25.43 38.13 -6.44
C LYS A 311 -25.31 38.48 -7.93
N LEU A 312 -24.89 39.70 -8.26
CA LEU A 312 -24.59 40.12 -9.61
C LEU A 312 -23.43 39.32 -10.19
N LEU A 313 -22.28 39.23 -9.51
CA LEU A 313 -21.08 38.51 -9.95
C LEU A 313 -21.27 36.99 -10.07
N LEU A 314 -22.12 36.40 -9.20
CA LEU A 314 -22.53 35.00 -9.26
C LEU A 314 -23.67 34.75 -10.26
N SER A 315 -24.24 35.81 -10.85
CA SER A 315 -25.25 35.65 -11.91
C SER A 315 -24.62 34.94 -13.12
N LYS A 316 -25.45 34.33 -13.96
CA LYS A 316 -24.98 33.50 -15.07
C LYS A 316 -24.35 34.38 -16.16
N TYR A 317 -23.03 34.53 -16.17
CA TYR A 317 -22.27 35.16 -17.26
C TYR A 317 -21.87 34.13 -18.31
N ASN A 318 -21.63 34.57 -19.56
CA ASN A 318 -21.03 33.71 -20.59
C ASN A 318 -19.55 33.48 -20.22
N TYR A 319 -19.13 32.20 -20.24
CA TYR A 319 -17.86 31.68 -19.73
C TYR A 319 -16.63 32.41 -20.27
N PHE A 320 -16.63 32.61 -21.58
CA PHE A 320 -15.59 33.27 -22.32
C PHE A 320 -16.18 34.56 -22.85
N SER A 321 -15.82 35.65 -22.20
CA SER A 321 -15.88 36.92 -22.87
C SER A 321 -14.62 36.94 -23.70
N THR A 322 -14.62 36.88 -25.03
CA THR A 322 -13.45 37.49 -25.67
C THR A 322 -13.38 38.92 -25.16
N TYR A 323 -12.28 39.60 -25.39
CA TYR A 323 -12.26 41.05 -25.25
C TYR A 323 -13.33 41.76 -26.13
N GLU A 324 -14.22 41.00 -26.79
CA GLU A 324 -15.38 41.23 -27.64
C GLU A 324 -16.61 40.51 -27.06
N LEU A 325 -17.05 40.98 -25.88
CA LEU A 325 -18.46 41.15 -25.51
C LEU A 325 -19.43 40.17 -26.23
N THR A 326 -19.48 38.92 -25.78
CA THR A 326 -20.19 37.82 -26.45
C THR A 326 -21.70 37.84 -26.16
N GLY A 327 -22.51 38.06 -27.21
CA GLY A 327 -23.96 38.28 -27.13
C GLY A 327 -24.77 36.99 -26.97
N TYR A 328 -25.95 37.10 -26.37
CA TYR A 328 -26.97 36.05 -26.32
C TYR A 328 -27.63 35.85 -27.69
N ILE A 329 -27.94 34.61 -28.10
CA ILE A 329 -28.92 34.37 -29.17
C ILE A 329 -30.00 33.42 -28.66
N GLY A 330 -31.24 33.87 -28.82
CA GLY A 330 -32.44 33.11 -28.48
C GLY A 330 -32.90 32.15 -29.58
N ALA A 331 -33.50 31.06 -29.09
CA ALA A 331 -34.69 30.36 -29.56
C ALA A 331 -34.65 29.38 -30.76
N ASN A 332 -33.66 29.34 -31.66
CA ASN A 332 -33.71 28.35 -32.77
C ASN A 332 -32.40 27.55 -32.98
N ASN A 333 -32.38 26.35 -32.38
CA ASN A 333 -31.73 25.13 -32.87
C ASN A 333 -30.25 25.16 -33.29
N ASP A 334 -29.37 25.60 -32.41
CA ASP A 334 -28.13 24.88 -32.14
C ASP A 334 -27.91 24.92 -30.63
N LYS A 335 -27.48 23.79 -30.03
CA LYS A 335 -27.31 23.64 -28.59
C LYS A 335 -26.37 24.74 -28.08
N PHE A 336 -26.93 25.84 -27.57
CA PHE A 336 -26.23 26.75 -26.71
C PHE A 336 -25.71 25.90 -25.56
N VAL A 337 -24.39 25.82 -25.41
CA VAL A 337 -23.82 25.05 -24.34
C VAL A 337 -24.30 25.69 -23.04
N ASP A 338 -24.93 24.90 -22.19
CA ASP A 338 -25.57 25.34 -20.94
C ASP A 338 -24.52 25.70 -19.88
N GLU A 339 -23.44 26.36 -20.31
CA GLU A 339 -22.20 26.63 -19.60
C GLU A 339 -22.29 27.93 -18.82
N LYS A 340 -22.57 27.78 -17.53
CA LYS A 340 -22.73 28.88 -16.59
C LYS A 340 -21.53 28.86 -15.64
N LEU A 341 -20.59 29.80 -15.82
CA LEU A 341 -19.62 30.11 -14.76
C LEU A 341 -20.11 31.24 -13.89
N SER A 342 -19.75 31.14 -12.62
CA SER A 342 -20.14 32.05 -11.55
C SER A 342 -18.94 32.39 -10.66
N ALA A 343 -17.77 32.66 -11.25
CA ALA A 343 -16.51 32.53 -10.54
C ALA A 343 -15.49 33.62 -10.88
N PHE A 344 -14.53 33.32 -11.75
CA PHE A 344 -13.64 34.28 -12.35
C PHE A 344 -13.91 34.33 -13.84
N PHE A 345 -13.63 35.48 -14.43
CA PHE A 345 -13.96 35.73 -15.80
C PHE A 345 -12.71 35.46 -16.65
N VAL A 346 -12.90 34.76 -17.76
CA VAL A 346 -11.82 34.48 -18.72
C VAL A 346 -12.09 35.21 -20.02
N SER A 347 -11.05 35.86 -20.51
CA SER A 347 -10.98 36.36 -21.87
C SER A 347 -9.99 35.62 -22.72
N VAL A 348 -10.42 35.28 -23.94
CA VAL A 348 -9.66 34.45 -24.88
C VAL A 348 -9.38 35.21 -26.17
N PRO A 349 -8.31 34.85 -26.91
CA PRO A 349 -8.02 35.47 -28.20
C PRO A 349 -9.12 35.20 -29.25
N ASN A 350 -9.26 36.11 -30.22
CA ASN A 350 -10.29 36.05 -31.26
C ASN A 350 -10.28 34.75 -32.08
N GLY A 351 -9.11 34.13 -32.28
CA GLY A 351 -8.99 32.87 -33.02
C GLY A 351 -9.70 31.67 -32.38
N TYR A 352 -10.07 31.77 -31.09
CA TYR A 352 -10.66 30.69 -30.30
C TYR A 352 -12.20 30.74 -30.23
N ILE A 353 -12.83 31.79 -30.74
CA ILE A 353 -14.29 31.99 -30.68
C ILE A 353 -14.99 31.82 -32.01
N THR A 354 -16.26 31.43 -31.93
CA THR A 354 -17.16 31.31 -33.08
C THR A 354 -17.23 32.63 -33.84
N TYR A 355 -17.45 32.57 -35.15
CA TYR A 355 -17.58 33.76 -35.99
C TYR A 355 -18.67 34.74 -35.52
N CYS A 356 -19.79 34.22 -35.00
CA CYS A 356 -20.88 35.00 -34.41
C CYS A 356 -20.63 35.44 -32.95
N ARG A 357 -19.44 35.19 -32.41
CA ARG A 357 -19.00 35.60 -31.06
C ARG A 357 -19.97 35.14 -29.95
N THR A 358 -20.54 33.95 -30.08
CA THR A 358 -21.48 33.38 -29.10
C THR A 358 -20.85 32.33 -28.19
N GLY A 359 -19.65 31.84 -28.50
CA GLY A 359 -18.93 30.87 -27.67
C GLY A 359 -17.55 30.49 -28.22
N ILE A 360 -16.93 29.46 -27.62
CA ILE A 360 -15.67 28.86 -28.09
C ILE A 360 -15.96 28.01 -29.33
N ARG A 361 -15.04 28.03 -30.29
CA ARG A 361 -15.14 27.13 -31.45
C ARG A 361 -14.92 25.70 -31.00
N TYR A 362 -15.74 24.79 -31.52
CA TYR A 362 -15.62 23.36 -31.21
C TYR A 362 -14.20 22.81 -31.46
N ASP A 363 -13.53 23.25 -32.54
CA ASP A 363 -12.15 22.84 -32.88
C ASP A 363 -11.06 23.47 -31.99
N LYS A 364 -11.43 24.31 -31.03
CA LYS A 364 -10.53 25.04 -30.13
C LYS A 364 -10.77 24.75 -28.65
N GLU A 365 -11.77 23.94 -28.30
CA GLU A 365 -12.10 23.60 -26.91
C GLU A 365 -10.93 22.95 -26.17
N GLU A 366 -10.20 22.05 -26.82
CA GLU A 366 -9.02 21.40 -26.23
C GLU A 366 -7.91 22.42 -25.93
N ALA A 367 -7.64 23.33 -26.86
CA ALA A 367 -6.60 24.35 -26.68
C ALA A 367 -6.94 25.32 -25.54
N VAL A 368 -8.22 25.67 -25.37
CA VAL A 368 -8.69 26.46 -24.22
C VAL A 368 -8.56 25.67 -22.91
N SER A 369 -8.87 24.38 -22.93
CA SER A 369 -8.71 23.50 -21.75
C SER A 369 -7.24 23.45 -21.31
N LEU A 370 -6.32 23.26 -22.26
CA LEU A 370 -4.88 23.24 -22.00
C LEU A 370 -4.36 24.58 -21.46
N ALA A 371 -4.91 25.72 -21.93
CA ALA A 371 -4.58 27.02 -21.39
C ALA A 371 -5.01 27.16 -19.93
N LEU A 372 -6.22 26.70 -19.58
CA LEU A 372 -6.71 26.70 -18.19
C LEU A 372 -5.89 25.79 -17.29
N GLU A 373 -5.56 24.58 -17.75
CA GLU A 373 -4.68 23.61 -17.05
C GLU A 373 -3.30 24.20 -16.76
N ARG A 374 -2.78 25.06 -17.64
CA ARG A 374 -1.51 25.75 -17.47
C ARG A 374 -1.60 26.98 -16.55
N ASP A 375 -2.63 27.79 -16.70
CA ASP A 375 -2.72 29.13 -16.10
C ASP A 375 -3.25 29.10 -14.67
N ILE A 376 -4.23 28.25 -14.37
CA ILE A 376 -4.82 28.16 -13.03
C ILE A 376 -3.80 27.76 -11.94
N PRO A 377 -2.90 26.78 -12.15
CA PRO A 377 -1.85 26.50 -11.19
C PRO A 377 -0.93 27.71 -10.95
N ALA A 378 -0.63 28.48 -11.99
CA ALA A 378 0.19 29.69 -11.87
C ALA A 378 -0.54 30.78 -11.07
N ILE A 379 -1.82 30.98 -11.33
CA ILE A 379 -2.70 31.90 -10.57
C ILE A 379 -2.75 31.48 -9.09
N LEU A 380 -2.96 30.21 -8.78
CA LEU A 380 -3.02 29.71 -7.40
C LEU A 380 -1.69 29.93 -6.67
N LYS A 381 -0.57 29.71 -7.36
CA LYS A 381 0.77 29.96 -6.81
C LYS A 381 1.02 31.44 -6.53
N GLU A 382 0.70 32.31 -7.49
CA GLU A 382 0.90 33.76 -7.39
C GLU A 382 0.01 34.38 -6.30
N TYR A 383 -1.24 33.91 -6.22
CA TYR A 383 -2.28 34.47 -5.35
C TYR A 383 -2.59 33.60 -4.13
N LYS A 384 -1.69 32.70 -3.74
CA LYS A 384 -1.88 31.71 -2.65
C LYS A 384 -2.44 32.29 -1.35
N LYS A 385 -2.09 33.54 -1.01
CA LYS A 385 -2.57 34.23 0.20
C LYS A 385 -4.09 34.43 0.25
N TYR A 386 -4.76 34.36 -0.90
CA TYR A 386 -6.21 34.48 -1.02
C TYR A 386 -6.92 33.12 -1.07
N PHE A 387 -6.20 32.02 -1.24
CA PHE A 387 -6.75 30.65 -1.29
C PHE A 387 -6.59 29.94 0.07
N VAL A 388 -7.00 30.62 1.14
CA VAL A 388 -6.90 30.12 2.52
C VAL A 388 -8.28 29.90 3.11
N LEU A 389 -8.47 28.77 3.77
CA LEU A 389 -9.63 28.43 4.57
C LEU A 389 -9.31 28.67 6.05
N ASP A 390 -10.02 29.62 6.67
CA ASP A 390 -9.96 29.87 8.11
C ASP A 390 -10.87 28.89 8.85
N LEU A 391 -10.27 28.13 9.77
CA LEU A 391 -11.00 27.22 10.63
C LEU A 391 -11.55 27.98 11.85
N LYS A 392 -12.88 28.02 12.00
CA LYS A 392 -13.57 28.77 13.05
C LYS A 392 -14.42 27.86 13.93
N PRO A 393 -14.52 28.12 15.25
CA PRO A 393 -15.34 27.32 16.14
C PRO A 393 -16.83 27.53 15.84
N VAL A 394 -17.60 26.44 15.84
CA VAL A 394 -19.06 26.50 15.81
C VAL A 394 -19.54 26.84 17.24
N PRO A 395 -20.40 27.87 17.43
CA PRO A 395 -20.94 28.22 18.74
C PRO A 395 -21.56 27.01 19.45
N ASP A 396 -21.34 26.90 20.76
CA ASP A 396 -21.92 25.89 21.64
C ASP A 396 -21.59 24.42 21.29
N THR A 397 -20.53 24.16 20.52
CA THR A 397 -20.04 22.81 20.21
C THR A 397 -18.51 22.69 20.33
N ASP A 398 -18.01 21.46 20.30
CA ASP A 398 -16.59 21.10 20.19
C ASP A 398 -16.07 21.13 18.75
N CYS A 399 -16.91 21.50 17.78
CA CYS A 399 -16.63 21.40 16.36
C CYS A 399 -16.26 22.75 15.74
N TYR A 400 -15.62 22.66 14.59
CA TYR A 400 -15.18 23.76 13.76
C TYR A 400 -15.83 23.70 12.37
N PHE A 401 -15.75 24.79 11.63
CA PHE A 401 -16.14 24.87 10.23
C PHE A 401 -15.12 25.69 9.44
N MET A 402 -15.02 25.41 8.14
CA MET A 402 -14.10 26.11 7.24
C MET A 402 -14.78 27.32 6.61
N THR A 403 -14.10 28.46 6.63
CA THR A 403 -14.56 29.69 5.96
C THR A 403 -13.50 30.23 5.03
N PRO A 404 -13.82 30.57 3.77
CA PRO A 404 -12.86 31.20 2.88
C PRO A 404 -12.44 32.56 3.40
N ARG A 405 -11.13 32.80 3.42
CA ARG A 405 -10.56 34.10 3.83
C ARG A 405 -10.81 35.19 2.81
N SER A 406 -10.93 34.83 1.53
CA SER A 406 -11.13 35.75 0.41
C SER A 406 -12.26 35.28 -0.49
N TYR A 407 -12.96 36.24 -1.11
CA TYR A 407 -13.95 35.94 -2.14
C TYR A 407 -13.35 35.27 -3.37
N ALA A 408 -12.06 35.51 -3.65
CA ALA A 408 -11.37 34.83 -4.75
C ALA A 408 -11.53 33.31 -4.65
N PHE A 409 -11.45 32.76 -3.43
CA PHE A 409 -11.67 31.35 -3.18
C PHE A 409 -13.12 30.94 -3.47
N GLU A 410 -14.13 31.68 -2.96
CA GLU A 410 -15.55 31.35 -3.17
C GLU A 410 -15.91 31.28 -4.65
N PHE A 411 -15.43 32.27 -5.40
CA PHE A 411 -15.59 32.33 -6.84
C PHE A 411 -14.91 31.12 -7.51
N PHE A 412 -13.62 30.86 -7.26
CA PHE A 412 -12.94 29.69 -7.83
C PHE A 412 -13.63 28.36 -7.47
N ASN A 413 -14.06 28.18 -6.22
CA ASN A 413 -14.78 27.00 -5.79
C ASN A 413 -16.11 26.85 -6.55
N SER A 414 -16.81 27.95 -6.85
CA SER A 414 -18.00 27.93 -7.70
C SER A 414 -17.67 27.44 -9.12
N PHE A 415 -16.57 27.92 -9.71
CA PHE A 415 -16.07 27.42 -11.01
C PHE A 415 -15.82 25.92 -10.97
N MET A 416 -15.16 25.44 -9.90
CA MET A 416 -14.83 24.03 -9.76
C MET A 416 -16.06 23.14 -9.65
N LYS A 417 -17.20 23.70 -9.22
CA LYS A 417 -18.48 22.98 -9.10
C LYS A 417 -19.35 23.07 -10.36
N THR A 418 -19.26 24.16 -11.14
CA THR A 418 -20.19 24.41 -12.25
C THR A 418 -19.60 24.28 -13.65
N SER A 419 -18.28 24.17 -13.78
CA SER A 419 -17.59 24.12 -15.08
C SER A 419 -17.32 22.69 -15.58
N ARG A 420 -17.50 22.45 -16.89
CA ARG A 420 -16.96 21.25 -17.56
C ARG A 420 -15.43 21.22 -17.64
N TYR A 421 -14.79 22.39 -17.64
CA TYR A 421 -13.33 22.49 -17.71
C TYR A 421 -12.68 22.31 -16.33
N ALA A 422 -13.47 22.30 -15.25
CA ALA A 422 -12.96 22.14 -13.89
C ALA A 422 -12.44 20.74 -13.59
N GLU A 423 -12.96 19.70 -14.25
CA GLU A 423 -12.67 18.32 -13.91
C GLU A 423 -11.16 18.02 -13.93
N LYS A 424 -10.45 18.51 -14.96
CA LYS A 424 -9.01 18.31 -15.14
C LYS A 424 -8.11 19.13 -14.21
N ILE A 425 -8.67 20.16 -13.57
CA ILE A 425 -7.94 21.13 -12.73
C ILE A 425 -8.41 21.13 -11.28
N LYS A 426 -9.38 20.27 -10.94
CA LYS A 426 -9.97 20.16 -9.61
C LYS A 426 -8.92 19.77 -8.58
N ASP A 427 -8.11 18.77 -8.91
CA ASP A 427 -7.03 18.31 -8.03
C ASP A 427 -5.97 19.39 -7.82
N THR A 428 -5.62 20.12 -8.89
CA THR A 428 -4.68 21.25 -8.80
C THR A 428 -5.25 22.43 -8.01
N PHE A 429 -6.58 22.63 -8.06
CA PHE A 429 -7.22 23.62 -7.23
C PHE A 429 -7.15 23.24 -5.76
N VAL A 430 -7.49 22.00 -5.42
CA VAL A 430 -7.42 21.48 -4.05
C VAL A 430 -5.98 21.57 -3.50
N SER A 431 -4.96 21.25 -4.32
CA SER A 431 -3.56 21.40 -3.89
C SER A 431 -3.11 22.85 -3.68
N GLY A 432 -3.77 23.81 -4.31
CA GLY A 432 -3.54 25.24 -4.08
C GLY A 432 -4.17 25.78 -2.79
N ILE A 433 -4.98 25.00 -2.07
CA ILE A 433 -5.67 25.43 -0.85
C ILE A 433 -4.72 25.36 0.34
N SER A 434 -4.83 26.32 1.26
CA SER A 434 -4.21 26.23 2.59
C SER A 434 -5.26 26.36 3.68
N VAL A 435 -5.02 25.74 4.84
CA VAL A 435 -5.92 25.83 6.01
C VAL A 435 -5.21 26.57 7.13
N GLN A 436 -5.86 27.63 7.63
CA GLN A 436 -5.42 28.33 8.82
C GLN A 436 -6.05 27.69 10.06
N PHE A 437 -5.22 27.03 10.87
CA PHE A 437 -5.63 26.50 12.16
C PHE A 437 -5.62 27.58 13.25
N PRO A 438 -6.51 27.49 14.26
CA PRO A 438 -6.54 28.42 15.39
C PRO A 438 -5.22 28.42 16.20
N GLY A 439 -4.57 29.57 16.28
CA GLY A 439 -3.35 29.75 17.08
C GLY A 439 -2.04 29.32 16.39
N GLU A 440 -2.07 29.01 15.09
CA GLU A 440 -0.87 28.89 14.25
C GLU A 440 -0.61 30.22 13.51
N ASP A 441 0.65 30.63 13.37
CA ASP A 441 0.99 31.92 12.73
C ASP A 441 0.89 31.89 11.20
N VAL A 442 1.05 30.70 10.60
CA VAL A 442 1.11 30.50 9.15
C VAL A 442 0.07 29.45 8.73
N PRO A 443 -0.68 29.65 7.63
CA PRO A 443 -1.55 28.62 7.08
C PRO A 443 -0.77 27.35 6.70
N CYS A 444 -1.31 26.19 7.06
CA CYS A 444 -0.81 24.88 6.66
C CYS A 444 -1.20 24.60 5.20
N THR A 445 -0.27 24.16 4.36
CA THR A 445 -0.56 23.90 2.94
C THR A 445 -1.36 22.61 2.77
N TYR A 446 -2.08 22.46 1.66
CA TYR A 446 -2.77 21.21 1.36
C TYR A 446 -1.81 20.01 1.31
N ASP A 447 -0.63 20.18 0.72
CA ASP A 447 0.36 19.12 0.60
C ASP A 447 0.83 18.64 1.98
N ASP A 448 1.07 19.55 2.94
CA ASP A 448 1.42 19.21 4.32
C ASP A 448 0.29 18.46 5.04
N ILE A 449 -0.97 18.88 4.80
CA ILE A 449 -2.16 18.22 5.37
C ILE A 449 -2.33 16.82 4.78
N LYS A 450 -2.10 16.67 3.47
CA LYS A 450 -2.24 15.43 2.72
C LYS A 450 -1.15 14.42 3.03
N GLU A 451 0.09 14.87 3.25
CA GLU A 451 1.23 14.00 3.60
C GLU A 451 0.90 13.12 4.83
N HIS A 452 0.16 13.67 5.77
CA HIS A 452 -0.29 12.98 6.99
C HIS A 452 -1.82 12.82 7.03
N GLY A 453 -2.47 12.81 5.85
CA GLY A 453 -3.90 12.77 5.67
C GLY A 453 -4.41 11.39 5.29
N PHE A 454 -5.41 10.87 6.00
CA PHE A 454 -5.97 9.54 5.78
C PHE A 454 -7.48 9.62 5.66
N LYS A 455 -8.08 8.79 4.79
CA LYS A 455 -9.53 8.74 4.59
C LYS A 455 -10.13 7.35 4.74
N SER A 456 -11.40 7.31 5.11
CA SER A 456 -12.30 6.17 4.98
C SER A 456 -13.63 6.66 4.43
N VAL A 457 -14.09 6.09 3.29
CA VAL A 457 -15.32 6.52 2.62
C VAL A 457 -16.17 5.32 2.26
N THR A 458 -17.47 5.38 2.54
CA THR A 458 -18.44 4.35 2.15
C THR A 458 -19.50 4.95 1.22
N PHE A 459 -19.83 4.27 0.13
CA PHE A 459 -20.85 4.74 -0.83
C PHE A 459 -22.10 3.86 -0.76
N ASN A 460 -23.16 4.27 -1.46
CA ASN A 460 -24.41 3.52 -1.59
C ASN A 460 -25.12 3.21 -0.25
N VAL A 461 -24.99 4.09 0.75
CA VAL A 461 -25.65 3.91 2.05
C VAL A 461 -27.15 4.24 1.92
N PRO A 462 -28.07 3.35 2.33
CA PRO A 462 -29.50 3.68 2.29
C PRO A 462 -29.86 4.84 3.22
N GLU A 463 -30.71 5.77 2.77
CA GLU A 463 -31.17 6.91 3.57
C GLU A 463 -31.76 6.49 4.93
N ALA A 464 -32.40 5.31 5.02
CA ALA A 464 -32.94 4.75 6.26
C ALA A 464 -31.86 4.61 7.36
N ARG A 465 -30.67 4.09 7.02
CA ARG A 465 -29.54 3.90 7.95
C ARG A 465 -28.88 5.20 8.39
N LYS A 466 -29.00 6.23 7.55
CA LYS A 466 -28.56 7.58 7.90
C LYS A 466 -29.57 8.25 8.85
N ASN A 467 -30.87 8.03 8.66
CA ASN A 467 -31.90 8.63 9.52
C ASN A 467 -32.01 7.96 10.91
N ASP A 468 -31.66 6.68 11.04
CA ASP A 468 -31.64 5.97 12.33
C ASP A 468 -30.31 6.09 13.10
N GLY A 469 -29.31 6.75 12.51
CA GLY A 469 -27.99 6.99 13.11
C GLY A 469 -27.03 5.79 13.06
N SER A 470 -27.45 4.62 12.55
CA SER A 470 -26.59 3.44 12.46
C SER A 470 -25.41 3.65 11.51
N ALA A 471 -25.59 4.42 10.44
CA ALA A 471 -24.52 4.73 9.48
C ALA A 471 -23.44 5.65 10.09
N ASP A 472 -23.82 6.63 10.93
CA ASP A 472 -22.86 7.51 11.60
C ASP A 472 -21.99 6.72 12.59
N ALA A 473 -22.62 5.85 13.39
CA ALA A 473 -21.90 5.01 14.34
C ALA A 473 -20.89 4.08 13.64
N GLU A 474 -21.29 3.42 12.55
CA GLU A 474 -20.44 2.45 11.85
C GLU A 474 -19.39 3.09 10.93
N TYR A 475 -19.79 4.07 10.11
CA TYR A 475 -18.96 4.61 9.03
C TYR A 475 -18.21 5.90 9.41
N ILE A 476 -18.55 6.53 10.53
CA ILE A 476 -17.82 7.70 11.04
C ILE A 476 -17.12 7.36 12.36
N ASP A 477 -17.86 7.04 13.42
CA ASP A 477 -17.29 6.92 14.76
C ASP A 477 -16.32 5.72 14.89
N VAL A 478 -16.78 4.51 14.54
CA VAL A 478 -15.93 3.30 14.56
C VAL A 478 -14.72 3.44 13.62
N ARG A 479 -14.89 4.08 12.46
CA ARG A 479 -13.79 4.29 11.50
C ARG A 479 -12.75 5.27 12.04
N LEU A 480 -13.17 6.37 12.66
CA LEU A 480 -12.25 7.32 13.30
C LEU A 480 -11.52 6.67 14.49
N ASP A 481 -12.20 5.85 15.29
CA ASP A 481 -11.56 5.10 16.39
C ASP A 481 -10.50 4.13 15.90
N ASN A 482 -10.79 3.38 14.83
CA ASN A 482 -9.81 2.47 14.23
C ASN A 482 -8.63 3.23 13.63
N MET A 483 -8.88 4.31 12.88
CA MET A 483 -7.81 5.17 12.35
C MET A 483 -6.95 5.77 13.47
N ARG A 484 -7.54 6.19 14.59
CA ARG A 484 -6.80 6.72 15.76
C ARG A 484 -5.83 5.69 16.35
N LYS A 485 -6.25 4.43 16.45
CA LYS A 485 -5.41 3.34 16.97
C LYS A 485 -4.28 3.01 15.98
N ASN A 486 -4.63 2.80 14.71
CA ASN A 486 -3.70 2.33 13.68
C ASN A 486 -2.67 3.41 13.31
N LEU A 487 -3.03 4.70 13.42
CA LEU A 487 -2.18 5.84 13.08
C LEU A 487 -1.59 6.51 14.33
N SER A 488 -1.45 5.77 15.43
CA SER A 488 -0.96 6.30 16.71
C SER A 488 0.50 6.79 16.64
N GLU A 489 1.30 6.26 15.70
CA GLU A 489 2.67 6.68 15.43
C GLU A 489 2.80 8.12 14.87
N PHE A 490 1.75 8.65 14.25
CA PHE A 490 1.76 10.00 13.69
C PHE A 490 1.40 11.05 14.74
N VAL A 491 2.37 11.88 15.11
CA VAL A 491 2.20 13.01 16.05
C VAL A 491 1.21 14.04 15.52
N ASN A 492 1.35 14.40 14.24
CA ASN A 492 0.39 15.23 13.51
C ASN A 492 -0.27 14.37 12.44
N LYS A 493 -1.60 14.38 12.38
CA LYS A 493 -2.36 13.63 11.38
C LYS A 493 -3.72 14.24 11.10
N SER A 494 -4.22 14.05 9.90
CA SER A 494 -5.56 14.45 9.48
C SER A 494 -6.35 13.21 9.12
N MET A 495 -7.46 12.96 9.80
CA MET A 495 -8.31 11.80 9.53
C MET A 495 -9.65 12.26 8.98
N TYR A 496 -10.13 11.59 7.95
CA TYR A 496 -11.45 11.80 7.37
C TYR A 496 -12.23 10.48 7.39
N ALA A 497 -13.45 10.51 7.92
CA ALA A 497 -14.41 9.42 7.77
C ALA A 497 -15.72 9.98 7.23
N GLY A 498 -16.34 9.32 6.27
CA GLY A 498 -17.63 9.76 5.75
C GLY A 498 -18.31 8.72 4.87
N TYR A 499 -19.58 8.98 4.56
CA TYR A 499 -20.35 8.14 3.66
C TYR A 499 -21.30 8.94 2.77
N GLU A 500 -21.58 8.40 1.59
CA GLU A 500 -22.58 8.90 0.65
C GLU A 500 -23.86 8.07 0.75
N TRP A 501 -24.99 8.74 0.86
CA TRP A 501 -26.30 8.11 1.02
C TRP A 501 -27.27 8.52 -0.08
N GLU A 502 -28.17 7.59 -0.43
CA GLU A 502 -29.22 7.80 -1.44
C GLU A 502 -30.58 7.31 -0.93
N SER A 503 -31.65 7.97 -1.36
CA SER A 503 -33.02 7.55 -1.11
C SER A 503 -33.40 6.37 -2.02
N GLU A 504 -34.35 5.54 -1.58
CA GLU A 504 -34.77 4.34 -2.33
C GLU A 504 -35.33 4.65 -3.74
N ASP A 505 -35.86 5.84 -3.94
CA ASP A 505 -36.37 6.33 -5.23
C ASP A 505 -35.30 7.04 -6.08
N GLY A 506 -34.06 7.16 -5.57
CA GLY A 506 -32.96 7.90 -6.20
C GLY A 506 -33.19 9.42 -6.28
N GLY A 507 -34.26 9.93 -5.68
CA GLY A 507 -34.66 11.33 -5.76
C GLY A 507 -33.87 12.27 -4.84
N ARG A 508 -33.19 11.73 -3.82
CA ARG A 508 -32.37 12.47 -2.85
C ARG A 508 -31.08 11.72 -2.59
N SER A 509 -29.99 12.48 -2.53
CA SER A 509 -28.70 11.97 -2.09
C SER A 509 -27.95 13.02 -1.29
N GLY A 510 -26.94 12.58 -0.55
CA GLY A 510 -26.10 13.48 0.22
C GLY A 510 -24.86 12.77 0.79
N ARG A 511 -24.04 13.54 1.49
CA ARG A 511 -22.84 13.04 2.17
C ARG A 511 -22.87 13.42 3.64
N ALA A 512 -22.51 12.49 4.51
CA ALA A 512 -22.17 12.74 5.91
C ALA A 512 -20.68 12.50 6.10
N TYR A 513 -20.01 13.33 6.90
CA TYR A 513 -18.56 13.25 7.08
C TYR A 513 -18.10 13.86 8.41
N CYS A 514 -16.92 13.44 8.84
CA CYS A 514 -16.18 14.02 9.94
C CYS A 514 -14.68 14.08 9.63
N TYR A 515 -14.07 15.24 9.87
CA TYR A 515 -12.61 15.42 9.91
C TYR A 515 -12.13 15.53 11.35
N GLU A 516 -10.99 14.94 11.64
CA GLU A 516 -10.20 15.19 12.85
C GLU A 516 -8.77 15.60 12.46
N PHE A 517 -8.44 16.86 12.68
CA PHE A 517 -7.08 17.38 12.50
C PHE A 517 -6.36 17.38 13.85
N ILE A 518 -5.35 16.53 14.00
CA ILE A 518 -4.52 16.41 15.20
C ILE A 518 -3.21 17.15 14.94
N ARG A 519 -2.95 18.17 15.78
CA ARG A 519 -1.81 19.09 15.68
C ARG A 519 -1.18 19.24 17.06
N GLY A 520 -0.15 18.44 17.35
CA GLY A 520 0.41 18.28 18.69
C GLY A 520 -0.67 17.85 19.68
N ASP A 521 -0.84 18.59 20.77
CA ASP A 521 -1.84 18.30 21.82
C ASP A 521 -3.25 18.81 21.48
N LYS A 522 -3.45 19.44 20.31
CA LYS A 522 -4.73 20.02 19.90
C LYS A 522 -5.42 19.14 18.87
N THR A 523 -6.74 18.99 19.02
CA THR A 523 -7.60 18.31 18.06
C THR A 523 -8.68 19.26 17.56
N TYR A 524 -8.81 19.40 16.24
CA TYR A 524 -9.86 20.19 15.61
C TYR A 524 -10.80 19.26 14.85
N LYS A 525 -12.06 19.18 15.30
CA LYS A 525 -13.09 18.31 14.72
C LYS A 525 -14.02 19.11 13.81
N ILE A 526 -14.33 18.60 12.62
CA ILE A 526 -15.33 19.17 11.71
C ILE A 526 -16.33 18.09 11.36
N SER A 527 -17.61 18.27 11.67
CA SER A 527 -18.67 17.30 11.37
C SER A 527 -19.74 17.91 10.48
N SER A 528 -20.19 17.19 9.47
CA SER A 528 -21.27 17.63 8.57
C SER A 528 -22.59 17.88 9.29
N GLU A 529 -22.86 17.16 10.39
CA GLU A 529 -24.09 17.30 11.18
C GLU A 529 -24.06 18.58 12.03
N LYS A 530 -22.93 18.82 12.71
CA LYS A 530 -22.76 19.95 13.63
C LYS A 530 -22.36 21.27 12.95
N SER A 531 -21.83 21.23 11.73
CA SER A 531 -21.35 22.41 10.99
C SER A 531 -22.43 23.15 10.18
N GLY A 532 -23.70 22.78 10.30
CA GLY A 532 -24.82 23.56 9.73
C GLY A 532 -24.88 23.56 8.20
N LYS A 533 -24.52 22.45 7.54
CA LYS A 533 -24.47 22.27 6.06
C LYS A 533 -23.38 23.08 5.34
N LEU A 534 -22.35 23.52 6.05
CA LEU A 534 -21.21 24.17 5.44
C LEU A 534 -20.35 23.14 4.67
N THR A 535 -19.72 23.59 3.59
CA THR A 535 -18.92 22.75 2.69
C THR A 535 -17.54 22.49 3.29
N ASP A 536 -17.04 21.27 3.18
CA ASP A 536 -15.66 20.88 3.52
C ASP A 536 -14.69 21.09 2.36
N TYR A 537 -15.20 21.57 1.22
CA TYR A 537 -14.43 21.86 0.00
C TYR A 537 -13.73 20.63 -0.58
N ASP A 538 -14.21 19.43 -0.25
CA ASP A 538 -13.65 18.15 -0.66
C ASP A 538 -12.15 18.00 -0.37
N ILE A 539 -11.63 18.55 0.73
CA ILE A 539 -10.19 18.49 1.07
C ILE A 539 -9.68 17.04 1.19
N TYR A 540 -10.52 16.10 1.61
CA TYR A 540 -10.16 14.68 1.63
C TYR A 540 -9.78 14.11 0.24
N LYS A 541 -10.07 14.80 -0.87
CA LYS A 541 -9.70 14.40 -2.24
C LYS A 541 -8.20 14.48 -2.45
N GLY A 542 -7.55 13.37 -2.20
CA GLY A 542 -6.10 13.20 -2.29
C GLY A 542 -5.53 12.44 -1.11
N PHE A 543 -6.30 12.28 -0.02
CA PHE A 543 -5.88 11.44 1.10
C PHE A 543 -5.92 9.97 0.66
N PRO A 544 -4.85 9.19 0.91
CA PRO A 544 -4.89 7.74 0.79
C PRO A 544 -5.80 7.14 1.86
N SER A 545 -6.32 5.93 1.64
CA SER A 545 -6.81 5.13 2.77
C SER A 545 -5.63 4.59 3.57
N VAL A 546 -5.87 4.13 4.79
CA VAL A 546 -4.83 3.49 5.62
C VAL A 546 -4.15 2.36 4.84
N ILE A 547 -4.94 1.52 4.17
CA ILE A 547 -4.43 0.45 3.30
C ILE A 547 -3.58 1.03 2.16
N GLY A 548 -4.11 2.03 1.44
CA GLY A 548 -3.41 2.65 0.31
C GLY A 548 -2.08 3.30 0.67
N TYR A 549 -1.87 3.69 1.93
CA TYR A 549 -0.61 4.26 2.41
C TYR A 549 0.44 3.20 2.76
N TYR A 550 0.06 2.15 3.50
CA TYR A 550 1.01 1.11 3.96
C TYR A 550 1.27 0.03 2.92
N LEU A 551 0.28 -0.31 2.08
CA LEU A 551 0.41 -1.38 1.09
C LEU A 551 1.64 -1.21 0.18
N PRO A 552 1.94 -0.03 -0.39
CA PRO A 552 3.14 0.16 -1.22
C PRO A 552 4.46 -0.08 -0.48
N GLN A 553 4.50 0.07 0.85
CA GLN A 553 5.71 -0.15 1.66
C GLN A 553 6.07 -1.64 1.76
N TYR A 554 5.10 -2.52 1.55
CA TYR A 554 5.28 -3.97 1.55
C TYR A 554 5.43 -4.56 0.13
N LEU A 555 5.45 -3.71 -0.90
CA LEU A 555 5.54 -4.12 -2.30
C LEU A 555 6.84 -3.60 -2.94
N ASN A 556 7.45 -4.44 -3.78
CA ASN A 556 8.61 -4.08 -4.60
C ASN A 556 8.18 -4.12 -6.07
N ASN A 557 8.15 -2.97 -6.75
CA ASN A 557 7.64 -2.82 -8.12
C ASN A 557 6.27 -3.49 -8.33
N ASP A 558 5.30 -3.19 -7.43
CA ASP A 558 3.94 -3.76 -7.45
C ASP A 558 3.88 -5.29 -7.27
N SER A 559 4.96 -5.90 -6.76
CA SER A 559 5.03 -7.33 -6.48
C SER A 559 5.38 -7.61 -5.02
N VAL A 560 4.80 -8.68 -4.46
CA VAL A 560 5.15 -9.16 -3.13
C VAL A 560 6.52 -9.85 -3.20
N GLU A 561 7.46 -9.43 -2.35
CA GLU A 561 8.83 -9.92 -2.40
C GLU A 561 8.97 -11.31 -1.75
N ASP A 562 8.42 -11.49 -0.55
CA ASP A 562 8.56 -12.70 0.26
C ASP A 562 7.32 -13.00 1.13
N GLU A 563 7.38 -14.08 1.90
CA GLU A 563 6.30 -14.49 2.80
C GLU A 563 5.99 -13.51 3.94
N VAL A 564 6.99 -12.73 4.38
CA VAL A 564 6.84 -11.80 5.49
C VAL A 564 6.06 -10.58 5.01
N ALA A 565 6.40 -10.07 3.82
CA ALA A 565 5.64 -9.04 3.14
C ALA A 565 4.18 -9.48 2.92
N LEU A 566 3.94 -10.74 2.52
CA LEU A 566 2.58 -11.25 2.36
C LEU A 566 1.78 -11.27 3.68
N GLU A 567 2.37 -11.74 4.78
CA GLU A 567 1.69 -11.72 6.10
C GLU A 567 1.41 -10.29 6.56
N ASN A 568 2.35 -9.35 6.37
CA ASN A 568 2.15 -7.94 6.72
C ASN A 568 1.01 -7.31 5.92
N ILE A 569 0.94 -7.58 4.62
CA ILE A 569 -0.16 -7.08 3.76
C ILE A 569 -1.51 -7.63 4.22
N LEU A 570 -1.61 -8.94 4.47
CA LEU A 570 -2.88 -9.53 4.87
C LEU A 570 -3.27 -9.14 6.31
N THR A 571 -2.29 -8.89 7.18
CA THR A 571 -2.53 -8.36 8.53
C THR A 571 -3.02 -6.91 8.47
N LEU A 572 -2.42 -6.07 7.62
CA LEU A 572 -2.92 -4.71 7.35
C LEU A 572 -4.39 -4.73 6.92
N TYR A 573 -4.80 -5.70 6.11
CA TYR A 573 -6.19 -5.88 5.71
C TYR A 573 -7.08 -6.29 6.87
N ASP A 574 -6.65 -7.23 7.71
CA ASP A 574 -7.38 -7.63 8.91
C ASP A 574 -7.53 -6.47 9.91
N GLU A 575 -6.49 -5.67 10.12
CA GLU A 575 -6.51 -4.54 11.05
C GLU A 575 -7.35 -3.36 10.53
N SER A 576 -7.36 -3.14 9.21
CA SER A 576 -8.11 -2.04 8.59
C SER A 576 -9.58 -2.40 8.39
N SER A 577 -9.86 -3.68 8.15
CA SER A 577 -11.17 -4.13 7.67
C SER A 577 -11.83 -5.23 8.50
N GLY A 578 -11.15 -5.76 9.50
CA GLY A 578 -11.64 -6.84 10.32
C GLY A 578 -12.01 -8.04 9.46
N GLU A 579 -13.29 -8.37 9.47
CA GLU A 579 -13.83 -9.51 8.73
C GLU A 579 -14.44 -9.15 7.36
N ASP A 580 -14.61 -7.85 7.09
CA ASP A 580 -15.45 -7.34 6.01
C ASP A 580 -14.65 -7.08 4.73
N TYR A 581 -13.91 -8.07 4.23
CA TYR A 581 -13.26 -7.99 2.93
C TYR A 581 -13.20 -9.34 2.24
N LYS A 582 -12.99 -9.32 0.93
CA LYS A 582 -12.84 -10.52 0.11
C LYS A 582 -11.53 -10.51 -0.68
N LEU A 583 -10.96 -11.70 -0.85
CA LEU A 583 -9.76 -11.94 -1.63
C LEU A 583 -10.11 -12.71 -2.90
N SER A 584 -9.67 -12.23 -4.06
CA SER A 584 -9.80 -12.96 -5.33
C SER A 584 -8.48 -13.03 -6.08
N MET A 585 -8.33 -14.04 -6.94
CA MET A 585 -7.13 -14.26 -7.72
C MET A 585 -7.44 -14.09 -9.21
N LYS A 586 -6.75 -13.17 -9.90
CA LYS A 586 -6.91 -12.96 -11.35
C LYS A 586 -5.56 -12.60 -11.98
N TYR A 587 -5.21 -13.23 -13.10
CA TYR A 587 -3.99 -12.91 -13.87
C TYR A 587 -2.70 -12.79 -13.04
N TYR A 588 -2.45 -13.75 -12.13
CA TYR A 588 -1.28 -13.73 -11.24
C TYR A 588 -1.24 -12.59 -10.20
N ARG A 589 -2.37 -11.92 -9.99
CA ARG A 589 -2.55 -10.86 -8.99
C ARG A 589 -3.55 -11.26 -7.93
N LEU A 590 -3.23 -10.94 -6.68
CA LEU A 590 -4.17 -11.03 -5.57
C LEU A 590 -4.95 -9.71 -5.51
N HIS A 591 -6.27 -9.82 -5.50
CA HIS A 591 -7.21 -8.72 -5.39
C HIS A 591 -7.83 -8.71 -4.01
N TYR A 592 -7.78 -7.57 -3.35
CA TYR A 592 -8.56 -7.22 -2.19
C TYR A 592 -9.76 -6.41 -2.65
N ASP A 593 -10.95 -6.84 -2.25
CA ASP A 593 -12.22 -6.22 -2.58
C ASP A 593 -13.00 -5.94 -1.28
N ARG A 594 -13.29 -4.67 -0.98
CA ARG A 594 -14.21 -4.24 0.08
C ARG A 594 -14.92 -2.95 -0.35
N ASP A 595 -16.22 -3.05 -0.60
CA ASP A 595 -17.05 -1.94 -1.09
C ASP A 595 -16.35 -1.24 -2.28
N ASP A 596 -15.94 0.02 -2.12
CA ASP A 596 -15.24 0.80 -3.16
C ASP A 596 -13.71 0.79 -3.03
N GLU A 597 -13.15 0.14 -2.01
CA GLU A 597 -11.71 -0.07 -1.87
C GLU A 597 -11.28 -1.37 -2.56
N ASN A 598 -10.60 -1.21 -3.68
CA ASN A 598 -10.10 -2.32 -4.48
C ASN A 598 -8.59 -2.18 -4.66
N TYR A 599 -7.83 -3.11 -4.10
CA TYR A 599 -6.36 -3.15 -4.23
C TYR A 599 -5.97 -4.42 -4.95
N SER A 600 -4.94 -4.35 -5.79
CA SER A 600 -4.37 -5.57 -6.38
C SER A 600 -2.87 -5.44 -6.53
N PHE A 601 -2.16 -6.54 -6.35
CA PHE A 601 -0.71 -6.61 -6.48
C PHE A 601 -0.28 -7.94 -7.09
N GLU A 602 0.87 -7.96 -7.75
CA GLU A 602 1.44 -9.16 -8.34
C GLU A 602 1.99 -10.09 -7.24
N ILE A 603 1.66 -11.37 -7.34
CA ILE A 603 2.12 -12.37 -6.36
C ILE A 603 2.88 -13.52 -7.02
N SER A 604 2.99 -13.56 -8.36
CA SER A 604 3.74 -14.59 -9.11
C SER A 604 5.25 -14.59 -8.89
N LYS A 605 5.83 -13.46 -8.49
CA LYS A 605 7.28 -13.28 -8.32
C LYS A 605 7.76 -13.44 -6.88
N ILE A 606 6.85 -13.74 -5.96
CA ILE A 606 7.17 -13.95 -4.56
C ILE A 606 8.26 -14.99 -4.42
N LYS A 607 9.23 -14.76 -3.54
CA LYS A 607 10.29 -15.72 -3.19
C LYS A 607 9.96 -16.31 -1.84
N VAL A 608 9.41 -17.51 -1.84
CA VAL A 608 9.06 -18.19 -0.58
C VAL A 608 10.31 -18.84 0.00
N GLY A 609 10.75 -18.36 1.17
CA GLY A 609 11.80 -18.98 1.96
C GLY A 609 11.25 -20.05 2.92
N ASN A 610 10.17 -19.71 3.64
CA ASN A 610 9.49 -20.59 4.57
C ASN A 610 8.06 -20.90 4.10
N ILE A 611 7.87 -22.10 3.55
CA ILE A 611 6.57 -22.51 3.00
C ILE A 611 5.52 -22.70 4.10
N LYS A 612 5.93 -23.12 5.30
CA LYS A 612 4.99 -23.33 6.42
C LYS A 612 4.35 -22.00 6.84
N ASN A 613 5.17 -20.95 7.01
CA ASN A 613 4.67 -19.62 7.36
C ASN A 613 3.64 -19.12 6.36
N VAL A 614 3.94 -19.21 5.05
CA VAL A 614 3.00 -18.80 4.00
C VAL A 614 1.69 -19.58 4.06
N MET A 615 1.77 -20.90 4.26
CA MET A 615 0.58 -21.75 4.29
C MET A 615 -0.29 -21.46 5.51
N GLU A 616 0.32 -21.20 6.67
CA GLU A 616 -0.40 -20.77 7.87
C GLU A 616 -1.04 -19.37 7.67
N THR A 617 -0.30 -18.42 7.09
CA THR A 617 -0.78 -17.09 6.70
C THR A 617 -2.03 -17.15 5.82
N LEU A 618 -2.03 -18.03 4.82
CA LEU A 618 -3.17 -18.22 3.91
C LEU A 618 -4.32 -18.97 4.60
N ALA A 619 -4.03 -20.02 5.37
CA ALA A 619 -5.04 -20.85 6.04
C ALA A 619 -5.84 -20.06 7.08
N LYS A 620 -5.19 -19.14 7.82
CA LYS A 620 -5.88 -18.20 8.74
C LYS A 620 -6.99 -17.41 8.05
N ARG A 621 -6.87 -17.19 6.73
CA ARG A 621 -7.73 -16.32 5.93
C ARG A 621 -8.47 -17.06 4.82
N GLU A 622 -8.55 -18.39 4.90
CA GLU A 622 -9.24 -19.23 3.90
C GLU A 622 -10.66 -18.74 3.60
N ARG A 623 -11.41 -18.33 4.64
CA ARG A 623 -12.79 -17.83 4.52
C ARG A 623 -12.91 -16.44 3.87
N ARG A 624 -11.80 -15.72 3.73
CA ARG A 624 -11.76 -14.41 3.04
C ARG A 624 -11.68 -14.58 1.53
N PHE A 625 -11.25 -15.73 1.02
CA PHE A 625 -11.25 -15.96 -0.42
C PHE A 625 -12.67 -16.07 -0.97
N THR A 626 -12.91 -15.47 -2.14
CA THR A 626 -14.22 -15.49 -2.83
C THR A 626 -14.61 -16.88 -3.31
N SER A 627 -13.64 -17.78 -3.53
CA SER A 627 -13.87 -19.16 -3.90
C SER A 627 -12.76 -20.07 -3.38
N VAL A 628 -13.08 -21.35 -3.19
CA VAL A 628 -12.11 -22.41 -2.86
C VAL A 628 -11.05 -22.55 -3.98
N GLN A 629 -11.45 -22.31 -5.23
CA GLN A 629 -10.53 -22.31 -6.36
C GLN A 629 -9.46 -21.21 -6.23
N ASN A 630 -9.84 -19.98 -5.89
CA ASN A 630 -8.90 -18.87 -5.73
C ASN A 630 -7.88 -19.16 -4.61
N TYR A 631 -8.35 -19.72 -3.49
CA TYR A 631 -7.48 -20.16 -2.40
C TYR A 631 -6.46 -21.21 -2.87
N HIS A 632 -6.91 -22.23 -3.60
CA HIS A 632 -6.02 -23.27 -4.13
C HIS A 632 -5.05 -22.76 -5.20
N GLU A 633 -5.45 -21.82 -6.03
CA GLU A 633 -4.56 -21.19 -7.03
C GLU A 633 -3.42 -20.43 -6.37
N VAL A 634 -3.72 -19.62 -5.34
CA VAL A 634 -2.70 -18.89 -4.57
C VAL A 634 -1.78 -19.88 -3.85
N THR A 635 -2.35 -20.87 -3.16
CA THR A 635 -1.60 -21.95 -2.48
C THR A 635 -0.65 -22.66 -3.45
N ALA A 636 -1.14 -23.05 -4.63
CA ALA A 636 -0.34 -23.73 -5.64
C ALA A 636 0.83 -22.88 -6.14
N MET A 637 0.63 -21.57 -6.30
CA MET A 637 1.66 -20.64 -6.73
C MET A 637 2.76 -20.48 -5.67
N MET A 638 2.41 -20.43 -4.38
CA MET A 638 3.37 -20.42 -3.28
C MET A 638 4.26 -21.67 -3.29
N VAL A 639 3.66 -22.85 -3.48
CA VAL A 639 4.43 -24.09 -3.63
C VAL A 639 5.33 -24.03 -4.86
N ASN A 640 4.84 -23.53 -6.00
CA ASN A 640 5.65 -23.44 -7.22
C ASN A 640 6.88 -22.54 -7.02
N SER A 641 6.69 -21.37 -6.42
CA SER A 641 7.78 -20.45 -6.08
C SER A 641 8.82 -21.13 -5.19
N PHE A 642 8.38 -21.76 -4.09
CA PHE A 642 9.27 -22.46 -3.17
C PHE A 642 10.06 -23.60 -3.84
N THR A 643 9.46 -24.31 -4.79
CA THR A 643 10.09 -25.43 -5.51
C THR A 643 11.00 -25.00 -6.67
N GLN A 644 10.98 -23.72 -7.06
CA GLN A 644 11.69 -23.27 -8.25
C GLN A 644 13.22 -23.45 -8.11
N GLY A 645 13.83 -24.16 -9.06
CA GLY A 645 15.28 -24.39 -9.08
C GLY A 645 15.80 -25.45 -8.09
N LYS A 646 14.91 -26.11 -7.33
CA LYS A 646 15.27 -27.19 -6.38
C LYS A 646 14.91 -28.56 -6.96
N ASP A 647 15.74 -29.57 -6.70
CA ASP A 647 15.36 -30.96 -6.99
C ASP A 647 14.36 -31.50 -5.95
N VAL A 648 13.69 -32.62 -6.29
CA VAL A 648 12.59 -33.14 -5.48
C VAL A 648 12.99 -33.47 -4.04
N MET A 649 14.19 -33.97 -3.84
CA MET A 649 14.64 -34.40 -2.52
C MET A 649 15.07 -33.22 -1.66
N SER A 650 15.76 -32.25 -2.26
CA SER A 650 16.18 -31.03 -1.57
C SER A 650 14.98 -30.25 -1.02
N PHE A 651 13.94 -30.04 -1.82
CA PHE A 651 12.78 -29.30 -1.33
C PHE A 651 11.99 -30.13 -0.29
N MET A 652 11.85 -31.45 -0.43
CA MET A 652 11.13 -32.27 0.56
C MET A 652 11.80 -32.24 1.94
N ARG A 653 13.14 -32.31 1.98
CA ARG A 653 13.91 -32.15 3.21
C ARG A 653 13.71 -30.78 3.85
N GLU A 654 13.67 -29.72 3.03
CA GLU A 654 13.46 -28.35 3.49
C GLU A 654 12.04 -28.14 4.05
N ILE A 655 11.00 -28.74 3.44
CA ILE A 655 9.65 -28.73 4.00
C ILE A 655 9.65 -29.42 5.37
N LYS A 656 10.33 -30.56 5.49
CA LYS A 656 10.41 -31.30 6.75
C LYS A 656 11.17 -30.54 7.83
N SER A 657 12.28 -29.88 7.49
CA SER A 657 13.04 -29.06 8.45
C SER A 657 12.26 -27.84 8.94
N GLN A 658 11.36 -27.31 8.11
CA GLN A 658 10.41 -26.26 8.47
C GLN A 658 9.20 -26.81 9.27
N GLY A 659 9.13 -28.11 9.52
CA GLY A 659 8.05 -28.76 10.26
C GLY A 659 6.77 -28.98 9.47
N GLY A 660 6.84 -29.03 8.14
CA GLY A 660 5.72 -29.38 7.26
C GLY A 660 5.48 -30.89 7.18
N GLU A 661 4.23 -31.28 6.94
CA GLU A 661 3.83 -32.68 6.78
C GLU A 661 3.89 -33.14 5.32
N ILE A 662 4.50 -34.31 5.09
CA ILE A 662 4.65 -34.91 3.77
C ILE A 662 3.95 -36.28 3.79
N ASN A 663 3.02 -36.48 2.84
CA ASN A 663 2.25 -37.71 2.72
C ASN A 663 2.64 -38.49 1.46
N LEU A 664 2.32 -39.80 1.43
CA LEU A 664 2.43 -40.62 0.23
C LEU A 664 1.04 -40.90 -0.35
N VAL A 665 0.89 -40.71 -1.66
CA VAL A 665 -0.36 -40.98 -2.38
C VAL A 665 -0.09 -41.78 -3.64
N LEU A 666 -1.04 -42.64 -4.03
CA LEU A 666 -1.02 -43.35 -5.30
C LEU A 666 -1.60 -42.46 -6.41
N ASP A 667 -0.88 -42.34 -7.51
CA ASP A 667 -1.39 -41.68 -8.71
C ASP A 667 -2.28 -42.62 -9.55
N PHE A 668 -2.91 -42.08 -10.60
CA PHE A 668 -3.76 -42.85 -11.53
C PHE A 668 -3.04 -44.04 -12.20
N ASN A 669 -1.70 -44.00 -12.28
CA ASN A 669 -0.87 -45.08 -12.83
C ASN A 669 -0.39 -46.07 -11.75
N LYS A 670 -0.95 -46.01 -10.53
CA LYS A 670 -0.55 -46.81 -9.37
C LYS A 670 0.92 -46.63 -8.97
N LYS A 671 1.48 -45.44 -9.21
CA LYS A 671 2.83 -45.07 -8.75
C LYS A 671 2.71 -44.15 -7.53
N TYR A 672 3.55 -44.40 -6.52
CA TYR A 672 3.61 -43.54 -5.34
C TYR A 672 4.21 -42.19 -5.68
N ARG A 673 3.62 -41.14 -5.11
CA ARG A 673 4.06 -39.75 -5.20
C ARG A 673 4.10 -39.15 -3.80
N PHE A 674 5.04 -38.25 -3.58
CA PHE A 674 4.98 -37.40 -2.39
C PHE A 674 3.86 -36.38 -2.57
N SER A 675 3.04 -36.16 -1.55
CA SER A 675 1.97 -35.16 -1.53
C SER A 675 2.15 -34.17 -0.41
N VAL A 676 2.16 -32.89 -0.77
CA VAL A 676 2.35 -31.77 0.16
C VAL A 676 1.49 -30.60 -0.31
N TYR A 677 0.74 -29.99 0.61
CA TYR A 677 -0.15 -28.83 0.35
C TYR A 677 -1.02 -28.97 -0.92
N GLY A 678 -1.56 -30.18 -1.15
CA GLY A 678 -2.44 -30.49 -2.29
C GLY A 678 -1.72 -30.75 -3.63
N LYS A 679 -0.39 -30.66 -3.69
CA LYS A 679 0.41 -31.05 -4.88
C LYS A 679 1.02 -32.43 -4.73
N GLN A 680 1.29 -33.07 -5.88
CA GLN A 680 1.92 -34.38 -5.96
C GLN A 680 3.21 -34.33 -6.77
N PHE A 681 4.28 -34.91 -6.23
CA PHE A 681 5.62 -34.93 -6.82
C PHE A 681 6.07 -36.37 -7.06
N MET A 682 6.70 -36.62 -8.21
CA MET A 682 7.23 -37.95 -8.53
C MET A 682 8.40 -38.28 -7.63
N ILE A 683 8.44 -39.51 -7.12
CA ILE A 683 9.57 -40.03 -6.35
C ILE A 683 10.67 -40.46 -7.35
N PRO A 684 11.87 -39.85 -7.31
CA PRO A 684 12.96 -40.24 -8.20
C PRO A 684 13.37 -41.71 -8.02
N GLY A 685 13.79 -42.36 -9.10
CA GLY A 685 14.20 -43.78 -9.06
C GLY A 685 15.48 -44.04 -8.24
N SER A 686 16.27 -43.00 -7.98
CA SER A 686 17.53 -43.05 -7.22
C SER A 686 17.37 -42.93 -5.70
N VAL A 687 16.16 -42.63 -5.21
CA VAL A 687 15.88 -42.46 -3.77
C VAL A 687 16.02 -43.80 -3.07
N THR A 688 16.72 -43.85 -1.94
CA THR A 688 16.83 -45.05 -1.08
C THR A 688 15.66 -45.16 -0.10
N ASP A 689 15.48 -46.31 0.54
CA ASP A 689 14.39 -46.42 1.54
C ASP A 689 14.71 -45.61 2.81
N ALA A 690 16.00 -45.40 3.11
CA ALA A 690 16.45 -44.48 4.16
C ALA A 690 16.07 -43.03 3.85
N ASP A 691 16.25 -42.58 2.61
CA ASP A 691 15.80 -41.24 2.18
C ASP A 691 14.27 -41.09 2.28
N LEU A 692 13.50 -42.15 1.97
CA LEU A 692 12.04 -42.14 2.12
C LEU A 692 11.63 -42.03 3.60
N LEU A 693 12.30 -42.77 4.48
CA LEU A 693 12.06 -42.69 5.92
C LEU A 693 12.42 -41.33 6.50
N GLU A 694 13.54 -40.74 6.07
CA GLU A 694 13.96 -39.38 6.45
C GLU A 694 12.89 -38.35 6.10
N ILE A 695 12.37 -38.39 4.86
CA ILE A 695 11.33 -37.45 4.39
C ILE A 695 10.00 -37.65 5.12
N MET A 696 9.54 -38.90 5.25
CA MET A 696 8.26 -39.17 5.91
C MET A 696 8.34 -38.89 7.42
N GLY A 697 9.48 -39.21 8.04
CA GLY A 697 9.71 -39.11 9.48
C GLY A 697 8.88 -40.09 10.32
N ASP A 698 8.24 -41.07 9.68
CA ASP A 698 7.39 -42.08 10.33
C ASP A 698 7.53 -43.43 9.61
N ALA A 699 8.16 -44.40 10.30
CA ALA A 699 8.39 -45.74 9.78
C ALA A 699 7.09 -46.53 9.58
N THR A 700 6.08 -46.29 10.41
CA THR A 700 4.77 -46.96 10.32
C THR A 700 4.08 -46.56 9.03
N LYS A 701 3.98 -45.26 8.76
CA LYS A 701 3.40 -44.74 7.52
C LYS A 701 4.16 -45.25 6.29
N LEU A 702 5.48 -45.34 6.35
CA LEU A 702 6.29 -45.85 5.24
C LEU A 702 5.99 -47.33 4.95
N VAL A 703 6.02 -48.17 5.99
CA VAL A 703 5.81 -49.62 5.86
C VAL A 703 4.38 -49.93 5.40
N GLU A 704 3.38 -49.29 6.02
CA GLU A 704 1.97 -49.50 5.69
C GLU A 704 1.58 -48.89 4.33
N SER A 705 2.33 -47.90 3.81
CA SER A 705 2.06 -47.32 2.49
C SER A 705 2.16 -48.34 1.36
N GLY A 706 2.92 -49.43 1.52
CA GLY A 706 3.15 -50.42 0.48
C GLY A 706 4.19 -50.03 -0.59
N ILE A 707 4.85 -48.88 -0.45
CA ILE A 707 5.88 -48.41 -1.40
C ILE A 707 7.11 -49.32 -1.49
N LEU A 708 7.43 -50.04 -0.41
CA LEU A 708 8.56 -50.96 -0.35
C LEU A 708 8.34 -52.21 -1.23
N LYS A 709 7.10 -52.52 -1.62
CA LYS A 709 6.78 -53.70 -2.44
C LYS A 709 7.36 -53.56 -3.85
N GLY A 710 8.26 -54.47 -4.21
CA GLY A 710 8.92 -54.50 -5.53
C GLY A 710 10.23 -53.69 -5.63
N ARG A 711 10.61 -52.96 -4.57
CA ARG A 711 11.93 -52.32 -4.42
C ARG A 711 12.91 -53.27 -3.72
N VAL A 712 14.22 -53.08 -3.92
CA VAL A 712 15.22 -53.80 -3.14
C VAL A 712 15.27 -53.17 -1.75
N PHE A 713 15.06 -53.96 -0.71
CA PHE A 713 15.08 -53.48 0.67
C PHE A 713 16.49 -53.01 1.04
N SER A 714 16.65 -51.70 1.16
CA SER A 714 17.96 -51.04 1.25
C SER A 714 18.35 -50.63 2.68
N PHE A 715 17.45 -50.80 3.66
CA PHE A 715 17.80 -50.56 5.05
C PHE A 715 18.89 -51.55 5.52
N PRO A 716 19.86 -51.10 6.34
CA PRO A 716 20.82 -52.01 6.93
C PRO A 716 20.10 -52.97 7.88
N TYR A 717 20.35 -54.26 7.69
CA TYR A 717 19.88 -55.32 8.59
C TYR A 717 21.05 -56.25 8.91
N GLU A 718 21.12 -56.68 10.16
CA GLU A 718 22.17 -57.56 10.68
C GLU A 718 21.57 -58.85 11.22
N LYS A 719 22.40 -59.86 11.45
CA LYS A 719 21.90 -61.10 12.06
C LYS A 719 21.36 -60.81 13.46
N SER A 720 20.28 -61.52 13.83
CA SER A 720 19.68 -61.41 15.16
C SER A 720 20.72 -61.52 16.29
N VAL A 721 20.61 -60.62 17.26
CA VAL A 721 21.43 -60.61 18.49
C VAL A 721 21.08 -61.81 19.38
N TYR A 722 19.84 -62.30 19.31
CA TYR A 722 19.40 -63.51 19.98
C TYR A 722 19.74 -64.74 19.14
N THR A 723 20.45 -65.68 19.74
CA THR A 723 20.71 -67.02 19.20
C THR A 723 19.81 -68.03 19.89
N PHE A 724 19.19 -68.89 19.08
CA PHE A 724 18.32 -69.96 19.55
C PHE A 724 18.95 -71.31 19.23
N ASP A 725 18.80 -72.29 20.11
CA ASP A 725 19.23 -73.67 19.81
C ASP A 725 18.29 -74.27 18.75
N GLU A 726 18.85 -74.61 17.59
CA GLU A 726 18.09 -75.14 16.44
C GLU A 726 17.31 -76.41 16.79
N LYS A 727 17.86 -77.29 17.64
CA LYS A 727 17.23 -78.56 18.01
C LYS A 727 16.12 -78.35 19.02
N GLU A 728 16.33 -77.45 19.98
CA GLU A 728 15.34 -77.12 21.01
C GLU A 728 14.10 -76.45 20.39
N ILE A 729 14.29 -75.43 19.54
CA ILE A 729 13.19 -74.74 18.88
C ILE A 729 12.47 -75.63 17.86
N ALA A 730 13.20 -76.41 17.07
CA ALA A 730 12.58 -77.35 16.13
C ALA A 730 11.74 -78.43 16.85
N GLY A 731 12.14 -78.84 18.05
CA GLY A 731 11.35 -79.73 18.89
C GLY A 731 10.06 -79.09 19.41
N LEU A 732 10.12 -77.82 19.82
CA LEU A 732 8.96 -77.07 20.33
C LEU A 732 7.94 -76.71 19.23
N LEU A 733 8.41 -76.46 18.00
CA LEU A 733 7.57 -76.03 16.87
C LEU A 733 7.26 -77.14 15.85
N ARG A 734 7.53 -78.42 16.17
CA ARG A 734 7.37 -79.57 15.24
C ARG A 734 5.99 -79.68 14.61
N ASP A 735 4.94 -79.30 15.34
CA ASP A 735 3.55 -79.33 14.87
C ASP A 735 3.17 -78.13 13.98
N CYS A 736 4.06 -77.12 13.90
CA CYS A 736 3.81 -75.86 13.19
C CYS A 736 4.75 -75.65 11.99
N SER A 737 5.96 -76.22 12.01
CA SER A 737 6.90 -76.18 10.90
C SER A 737 7.83 -77.41 10.94
N PRO A 738 8.16 -78.03 9.79
CA PRO A 738 9.14 -79.11 9.73
C PRO A 738 10.49 -78.69 10.33
N GLU A 739 11.17 -79.63 11.01
CA GLU A 739 12.44 -79.35 11.70
C GLU A 739 13.52 -78.78 10.78
N GLN A 740 13.63 -79.30 9.54
CA GLN A 740 14.57 -78.80 8.54
C GLN A 740 14.27 -77.36 8.10
N GLN A 741 12.98 -77.01 7.99
CA GLN A 741 12.55 -75.66 7.61
C GLN A 741 12.77 -74.68 8.76
N THR A 742 12.43 -75.08 9.98
CA THR A 742 12.68 -74.30 11.21
C THR A 742 14.16 -73.97 11.36
N ALA A 743 15.04 -74.96 11.21
CA ALA A 743 16.48 -74.76 11.28
C ALA A 743 17.02 -73.85 10.15
N ALA A 744 16.45 -73.95 8.95
CA ALA A 744 16.83 -73.09 7.82
C ALA A 744 16.42 -71.63 8.04
N ILE A 745 15.20 -71.40 8.53
CA ILE A 745 14.68 -70.05 8.83
C ILE A 745 15.49 -69.41 9.95
N LEU A 746 15.75 -70.13 11.06
CA LEU A 746 16.52 -69.62 12.20
C LEU A 746 17.92 -69.11 11.82
N LYS A 747 18.56 -69.68 10.79
CA LYS A 747 19.88 -69.24 10.29
C LYS A 747 19.83 -67.90 9.55
N GLU A 748 18.68 -67.58 8.98
CA GLU A 748 18.42 -66.43 8.12
C GLU A 748 17.43 -65.43 8.77
N ILE A 749 17.40 -65.37 10.10
CA ILE A 749 16.72 -64.31 10.86
C ILE A 749 17.66 -63.12 11.03
N TYR A 750 17.19 -61.98 10.54
CA TYR A 750 17.84 -60.70 10.62
C TYR A 750 16.96 -59.70 11.36
N VAL A 751 17.57 -58.62 11.83
CA VAL A 751 16.88 -57.54 12.53
C VAL A 751 17.23 -56.22 11.86
N CYS A 752 16.22 -55.37 11.71
CA CYS A 752 16.35 -54.00 11.23
C CYS A 752 15.51 -53.11 12.15
N ASN A 753 16.13 -52.16 12.85
CA ASN A 753 15.40 -51.35 13.81
C ASN A 753 14.64 -50.20 13.13
N LEU A 754 13.37 -50.43 12.80
CA LEU A 754 12.45 -49.40 12.30
C LEU A 754 11.36 -49.05 13.33
N LYS A 755 11.44 -49.58 14.55
CA LYS A 755 10.41 -49.44 15.60
C LYS A 755 9.01 -49.85 15.15
N TYR A 756 8.91 -50.78 14.21
CA TYR A 756 7.64 -51.27 13.67
C TYR A 756 7.41 -52.73 14.05
N ASP A 757 6.23 -53.03 14.61
CA ASP A 757 5.86 -54.38 15.06
C ASP A 757 5.44 -55.25 13.88
N GLY A 758 6.43 -55.76 13.12
CA GLY A 758 6.18 -56.61 11.96
C GLY A 758 7.43 -57.27 11.40
N VAL A 759 7.21 -58.12 10.40
CA VAL A 759 8.25 -58.93 9.75
C VAL A 759 8.19 -58.72 8.24
N ILE A 760 9.37 -58.57 7.63
CA ILE A 760 9.57 -58.54 6.18
C ILE A 760 10.18 -59.85 5.72
N LEU A 761 9.56 -60.45 4.70
CA LEU A 761 10.08 -61.61 4.00
C LEU A 761 10.78 -61.14 2.72
N LEU A 762 12.09 -61.35 2.62
CA LEU A 762 12.90 -60.94 1.46
C LEU A 762 13.18 -62.14 0.54
N ASP A 763 12.97 -61.96 -0.77
CA ASP A 763 13.36 -62.93 -1.79
C ASP A 763 14.89 -62.98 -1.97
N ALA A 764 15.38 -63.89 -2.83
CA ALA A 764 16.81 -64.06 -3.09
C ALA A 764 17.49 -62.81 -3.70
N ASN A 765 16.71 -61.89 -4.28
CA ASN A 765 17.18 -60.62 -4.84
C ASN A 765 17.10 -59.46 -3.82
N GLY A 766 16.71 -59.75 -2.57
CA GLY A 766 16.55 -58.75 -1.51
C GLY A 766 15.30 -57.88 -1.66
N LYS A 767 14.29 -58.31 -2.43
CA LYS A 767 13.01 -57.61 -2.57
C LYS A 767 11.96 -58.16 -1.60
N PRO A 768 11.10 -57.31 -1.00
CA PRO A 768 10.01 -57.80 -0.15
C PRO A 768 9.00 -58.65 -0.92
N ALA A 769 8.94 -59.94 -0.60
CA ALA A 769 7.89 -60.86 -1.02
C ALA A 769 6.60 -60.60 -0.23
N ALA A 770 6.73 -60.34 1.07
CA ALA A 770 5.64 -59.92 1.95
C ALA A 770 6.14 -59.00 3.06
N ILE A 771 5.28 -58.08 3.48
CA ILE A 771 5.49 -57.24 4.66
C ILE A 771 4.19 -57.32 5.46
N LYS A 772 4.28 -57.81 6.70
CA LYS A 772 3.09 -58.01 7.55
C LYS A 772 3.32 -57.42 8.91
N ARG A 773 2.27 -56.77 9.42
CA ARG A 773 2.20 -56.40 10.83
C ARG A 773 2.05 -57.68 11.66
N TYR A 774 2.68 -57.72 12.82
CA TYR A 774 2.55 -58.82 13.77
C TYR A 774 1.07 -59.17 14.01
N ASN A 775 0.75 -60.46 14.04
CA ASN A 775 -0.59 -61.07 14.02
C ASN A 775 -1.35 -61.12 12.67
N GLN A 776 -0.78 -60.65 11.55
CA GLN A 776 -1.34 -60.93 10.22
C GLN A 776 -0.74 -62.22 9.64
N ALA A 777 -1.52 -63.26 9.37
CA ALA A 777 -0.98 -64.53 8.89
C ALA A 777 -0.19 -64.40 7.57
N PHE A 778 0.96 -65.07 7.48
CA PHE A 778 1.70 -65.27 6.23
C PHE A 778 1.16 -66.48 5.47
N THR A 779 1.02 -66.36 4.15
CA THR A 779 0.65 -67.53 3.33
C THR A 779 1.84 -68.48 3.15
N GLU A 780 1.57 -69.74 2.81
CA GLU A 780 2.64 -70.70 2.48
C GLU A 780 3.46 -70.25 1.25
N GLU A 781 2.81 -69.63 0.26
CA GLU A 781 3.47 -69.08 -0.93
C GLU A 781 4.42 -67.92 -0.59
N GLU A 782 3.99 -66.99 0.28
CA GLU A 782 4.82 -65.87 0.75
C GLU A 782 6.08 -66.35 1.48
N ARG A 783 5.94 -67.41 2.31
CA ARG A 783 7.06 -68.02 3.05
C ARG A 783 7.97 -68.85 2.15
N ALA A 784 7.42 -69.56 1.15
CA ALA A 784 8.21 -70.34 0.20
C ALA A 784 9.07 -69.45 -0.72
N ALA A 785 8.63 -68.23 -1.00
CA ALA A 785 9.38 -67.25 -1.80
C ALA A 785 10.49 -66.53 -1.01
N ALA A 786 10.53 -66.67 0.33
CA ALA A 786 11.43 -65.95 1.21
C ALA A 786 12.79 -66.68 1.37
N SER A 787 13.87 -65.91 1.28
CA SER A 787 15.24 -66.35 1.57
C SER A 787 15.79 -65.77 2.88
N ARG A 788 15.27 -64.62 3.33
CA ARG A 788 15.66 -63.95 4.57
C ARG A 788 14.43 -63.39 5.28
N TYR A 789 14.48 -63.40 6.61
CA TYR A 789 13.38 -62.98 7.48
C TYR A 789 13.88 -61.81 8.33
N VAL A 790 13.35 -60.61 8.09
CA VAL A 790 13.81 -59.39 8.78
C VAL A 790 12.73 -58.93 9.76
N ILE A 791 13.01 -58.99 11.05
CA ILE A 791 12.16 -58.43 12.10
C ILE A 791 12.44 -56.92 12.17
N LEU A 792 11.40 -56.09 12.08
CA LEU A 792 11.53 -54.64 11.94
C LEU A 792 11.72 -53.87 13.27
N ARG A 793 12.13 -54.60 14.32
CA ARG A 793 12.27 -54.09 15.67
C ARG A 793 13.33 -54.87 16.46
N ASP A 794 14.19 -54.17 17.19
CA ASP A 794 15.31 -54.75 17.94
C ASP A 794 15.22 -54.53 19.46
N ASP A 795 14.32 -53.67 19.93
CA ASP A 795 14.09 -53.33 21.34
C ASP A 795 13.13 -54.30 22.04
N LEU A 796 12.88 -55.46 21.44
CA LEU A 796 12.06 -56.51 22.01
C LEU A 796 12.85 -57.30 23.06
N ASN A 797 12.22 -57.59 24.20
CA ASN A 797 12.80 -58.53 25.15
C ASN A 797 12.84 -59.95 24.53
N LYS A 798 13.59 -60.88 25.15
CA LYS A 798 13.78 -62.22 24.58
C LYS A 798 12.45 -62.94 24.32
N THR A 799 11.48 -62.76 25.20
CA THR A 799 10.16 -63.40 25.13
C THR A 799 9.32 -62.84 23.98
N GLU A 800 9.29 -61.52 23.84
CA GLU A 800 8.63 -60.81 22.73
C GLU A 800 9.31 -61.07 21.38
N PHE A 801 10.64 -61.11 21.36
CA PHE A 801 11.40 -61.44 20.16
C PHE A 801 11.16 -62.90 19.75
N ALA A 802 11.07 -63.82 20.71
CA ALA A 802 10.75 -65.21 20.45
C ALA A 802 9.34 -65.39 19.85
N SER A 803 8.37 -64.57 20.26
CA SER A 803 7.05 -64.46 19.63
C SER A 803 7.15 -64.05 18.14
N MET A 804 8.00 -63.08 17.81
CA MET A 804 8.23 -62.66 16.42
C MET A 804 8.94 -63.73 15.59
N VAL A 805 9.86 -64.47 16.20
CA VAL A 805 10.55 -65.60 15.57
C VAL A 805 9.60 -66.78 15.32
N GLU A 806 8.75 -67.11 16.29
CA GLU A 806 7.66 -68.08 16.11
C GLU A 806 6.75 -67.66 14.96
N TYR A 807 6.32 -66.40 14.94
CA TYR A 807 5.52 -65.82 13.88
C TYR A 807 6.20 -65.92 12.49
N ALA A 808 7.51 -65.67 12.40
CA ALA A 808 8.27 -65.80 11.16
C ALA A 808 8.37 -67.26 10.67
N ILE A 809 8.50 -68.22 11.59
CA ILE A 809 8.64 -69.66 11.29
C ILE A 809 7.28 -70.29 10.96
N ALA A 810 6.33 -70.17 11.88
CA ALA A 810 5.02 -70.83 11.82
C ALA A 810 4.01 -70.07 10.94
N GLY A 811 4.25 -68.80 10.62
CA GLY A 811 3.35 -67.94 9.85
C GLY A 811 2.24 -67.27 10.68
N GLU A 812 2.09 -67.70 11.94
CA GLU A 812 1.22 -67.15 12.98
C GLU A 812 1.91 -67.36 14.34
N ASP A 813 1.64 -66.51 15.33
CA ASP A 813 2.14 -66.71 16.69
C ASP A 813 1.12 -67.52 17.52
N LYS A 814 1.51 -68.69 18.04
CA LYS A 814 0.69 -69.53 18.93
C LYS A 814 1.14 -69.39 20.39
N GLY A 815 2.10 -68.51 20.68
CA GLY A 815 2.64 -68.23 21.99
C GLY A 815 3.40 -69.42 22.60
N ILE A 816 3.94 -70.32 21.78
CA ILE A 816 4.68 -71.50 22.23
C ILE A 816 6.05 -71.09 22.78
N LEU A 817 6.82 -70.34 21.98
CA LEU A 817 8.13 -69.84 22.36
C LEU A 817 8.01 -68.73 23.41
N ASN A 818 6.98 -67.90 23.33
CA ASN A 818 6.69 -66.89 24.36
C ASN A 818 6.52 -67.54 25.73
N ARG A 819 5.66 -68.56 25.86
CA ARG A 819 5.49 -69.29 27.11
C ARG A 819 6.78 -69.94 27.58
N PHE A 820 7.54 -70.54 26.67
CA PHE A 820 8.81 -71.17 26.99
C PHE A 820 9.83 -70.19 27.59
N PHE A 821 9.99 -69.00 27.01
CA PHE A 821 10.94 -67.99 27.49
C PHE A 821 10.39 -67.09 28.60
N SER A 822 9.07 -66.95 28.75
CA SER A 822 8.43 -66.16 29.83
C SER A 822 8.71 -66.70 31.23
N HIS A 823 9.02 -68.00 31.35
CA HIS A 823 9.41 -68.65 32.61
C HIS A 823 10.88 -68.42 32.98
N THR A 824 11.67 -67.78 32.13
CA THR A 824 13.03 -67.34 32.45
C THR A 824 13.01 -65.91 33.00
N LYS A 825 13.58 -65.67 34.20
CA LYS A 825 13.70 -64.31 34.75
C LYS A 825 14.58 -63.45 33.84
N ASP A 826 14.02 -62.36 33.33
CA ASP A 826 14.72 -61.33 32.55
C ASP A 826 15.77 -60.61 33.44
N PRO A 827 17.02 -60.42 32.98
CA PRO A 827 18.05 -59.74 33.78
C PRO A 827 17.86 -58.21 33.76
N CYS A 828 18.10 -57.54 34.90
CA CYS A 828 18.45 -56.12 34.97
C CYS A 828 19.60 -55.91 35.94
N ARG A 829 20.69 -55.32 35.42
CA ARG A 829 21.81 -54.57 36.04
C ARG A 829 23.10 -54.87 35.26
N ILE A 830 23.53 -53.95 34.38
CA ILE A 830 24.94 -53.92 33.94
C ILE A 830 25.44 -52.47 34.02
N ILE A 831 26.29 -52.23 35.02
CA ILE A 831 27.47 -51.35 34.92
C ILE A 831 28.65 -52.34 35.02
N PRO A 832 29.64 -52.29 34.11
CA PRO A 832 30.52 -53.42 33.84
C PRO A 832 31.32 -53.90 35.06
N ASP A 833 31.49 -55.23 35.11
CA ASP A 833 32.17 -56.07 36.11
C ASP A 833 33.51 -55.49 36.62
N GLN A 834 33.69 -55.52 37.95
CA GLN A 834 34.98 -55.32 38.61
C GLN A 834 35.81 -56.58 38.38
N MET A 835 36.84 -56.49 37.54
CA MET A 835 37.60 -57.68 37.18
C MET A 835 38.77 -57.92 38.14
N PRO A 836 39.16 -59.18 38.39
CA PRO A 836 40.40 -59.49 39.08
C PRO A 836 41.58 -58.82 38.38
N MET A 837 42.54 -58.31 39.16
CA MET A 837 43.76 -57.65 38.67
C MET A 837 44.48 -58.42 37.54
N LYS A 838 44.48 -59.76 37.62
CA LYS A 838 45.14 -60.68 36.69
C LYS A 838 44.50 -60.76 35.30
N ASP A 839 43.24 -60.34 35.16
CA ASP A 839 42.43 -60.61 33.96
C ASP A 839 42.29 -59.38 33.02
N LYS A 840 42.91 -58.23 33.33
CA LYS A 840 42.79 -57.00 32.51
C LYS A 840 44.05 -56.13 32.44
N ARG A 841 44.16 -55.34 31.36
CA ARG A 841 45.07 -54.18 31.24
C ARG A 841 44.46 -52.96 31.93
N ALA A 842 45.29 -52.12 32.53
CA ALA A 842 44.84 -50.94 33.26
C ALA A 842 44.65 -49.78 32.25
N PRO A 843 43.47 -49.13 32.20
CA PRO A 843 43.18 -48.14 31.17
C PRO A 843 43.75 -46.76 31.51
N VAL A 844 44.08 -45.97 30.49
CA VAL A 844 44.47 -44.55 30.61
C VAL A 844 43.34 -43.73 30.00
N PHE A 845 42.83 -42.74 30.71
CA PHE A 845 41.74 -41.87 30.22
C PHE A 845 42.18 -40.41 30.20
N GLU A 846 41.80 -39.69 29.15
CA GLU A 846 41.84 -38.22 29.15
C GLU A 846 40.69 -37.65 29.98
N ARG A 847 40.83 -36.42 30.48
CA ARG A 847 39.81 -35.79 31.34
C ARG A 847 38.43 -35.74 30.67
N GLU A 848 38.38 -35.43 29.39
CA GLU A 848 37.15 -35.33 28.60
C GLU A 848 36.41 -36.67 28.52
N GLU A 849 37.15 -37.78 28.39
CA GLU A 849 36.58 -39.13 28.33
C GLU A 849 36.01 -39.56 29.68
N PHE A 850 36.64 -39.14 30.79
CA PHE A 850 36.11 -39.38 32.12
C PHE A 850 34.93 -38.45 32.46
N GLN A 851 34.95 -37.21 31.98
CA GLN A 851 33.80 -36.29 32.10
C GLN A 851 32.58 -36.87 31.38
N PHE A 852 32.77 -37.47 30.20
CA PHE A 852 31.70 -38.20 29.52
C PHE A 852 31.14 -39.34 30.39
N ALA A 853 31.98 -40.10 31.11
CA ALA A 853 31.51 -41.15 32.02
C ALA A 853 30.74 -40.58 33.23
N LEU A 854 31.15 -39.43 33.76
CA LEU A 854 30.45 -38.70 34.83
C LEU A 854 29.08 -38.18 34.37
N ASP A 855 29.03 -37.53 33.19
CA ASP A 855 27.80 -37.02 32.60
C ASP A 855 26.86 -38.18 32.27
N LEU A 856 27.41 -39.27 31.72
CA LEU A 856 26.65 -40.48 31.43
C LEU A 856 26.04 -41.07 32.70
N TYR A 857 26.82 -41.25 33.78
CA TYR A 857 26.26 -41.74 35.05
C TYR A 857 25.24 -40.76 35.67
N SER A 858 25.51 -39.45 35.61
CA SER A 858 24.58 -38.42 36.10
C SER A 858 23.26 -38.41 35.33
N SER A 859 23.30 -38.65 34.02
CA SER A 859 22.09 -38.72 33.19
C SER A 859 21.22 -39.95 33.47
N ILE A 860 21.76 -40.97 34.16
CA ILE A 860 21.08 -42.25 34.37
C ILE A 860 20.79 -42.58 35.83
N LYS A 861 21.43 -41.89 36.79
CA LYS A 861 21.29 -42.17 38.23
C LYS A 861 19.86 -41.98 38.78
N ASP A 862 19.08 -41.06 38.20
CA ASP A 862 17.74 -40.68 38.67
C ASP A 862 16.61 -41.52 38.01
N HIS A 863 16.95 -42.49 37.17
CA HIS A 863 15.98 -43.33 36.45
C HIS A 863 15.63 -44.66 37.16
N THR A 864 15.83 -44.73 38.47
CA THR A 864 15.71 -45.95 39.29
C THR A 864 14.29 -46.50 39.47
N ASP A 865 13.24 -45.68 39.26
CA ASP A 865 11.84 -46.05 39.59
C ASP A 865 10.87 -46.12 38.39
N LEU A 866 11.36 -46.17 37.14
CA LEU A 866 10.49 -46.34 35.96
C LEU A 866 10.28 -47.83 35.61
N PRO A 867 9.03 -48.33 35.52
CA PRO A 867 8.73 -49.76 35.29
C PRO A 867 9.34 -50.38 34.03
N ASN A 868 9.81 -49.56 33.08
CA ASN A 868 10.27 -49.98 31.76
C ASN A 868 11.65 -49.42 31.37
N TYR A 869 12.38 -48.75 32.27
CA TYR A 869 13.71 -48.20 31.96
C TYR A 869 14.82 -49.20 32.37
N LYS A 870 15.06 -50.19 31.51
CA LYS A 870 16.15 -51.17 31.69
C LYS A 870 17.45 -50.57 31.16
N MET A 871 18.38 -50.22 32.05
CA MET A 871 19.71 -49.71 31.67
C MET A 871 20.49 -50.73 30.83
N TYR A 872 20.72 -50.39 29.56
CA TYR A 872 21.59 -51.12 28.63
C TYR A 872 23.01 -50.57 28.69
N PHE A 873 23.97 -51.35 29.19
CA PHE A 873 25.35 -51.33 28.69
C PHE A 873 25.92 -52.75 28.71
N ALA A 874 25.73 -53.46 27.60
CA ALA A 874 26.21 -54.83 27.41
C ALA A 874 27.11 -54.94 26.17
N LYS A 875 28.09 -54.05 26.04
CA LYS A 875 29.16 -54.18 25.03
C LYS A 875 30.51 -53.84 25.68
N ASP A 876 31.39 -54.83 25.76
CA ASP A 876 32.84 -54.62 25.79
C ASP A 876 33.25 -53.96 24.46
N ILE A 877 34.35 -53.18 24.47
CA ILE A 877 35.03 -52.56 23.32
C ILE A 877 35.25 -53.55 22.14
N ASN A 878 35.24 -54.86 22.39
CA ASN A 878 35.37 -55.94 21.40
C ASN A 878 34.05 -56.65 21.03
N ASN A 879 32.88 -56.10 21.39
CA ASN A 879 31.56 -56.56 20.94
C ASN A 879 31.23 -58.04 21.27
N ARG A 880 31.78 -58.59 22.37
CA ARG A 880 31.48 -59.95 22.86
C ARG A 880 31.06 -59.89 24.34
N LEU A 881 29.93 -60.53 24.68
CA LEU A 881 29.46 -60.71 26.06
C LEU A 881 30.13 -61.94 26.69
N TYR A 882 30.63 -61.80 27.93
CA TYR A 882 31.10 -62.92 28.73
C TYR A 882 29.92 -63.68 29.37
N GLY A 883 29.86 -65.00 29.13
CA GLY A 883 29.38 -66.02 30.08
C GLY A 883 27.89 -66.08 30.42
N TYR A 884 27.04 -66.56 29.50
CA TYR A 884 25.72 -67.11 29.86
C TYR A 884 25.86 -68.59 30.21
N GLY A 885 26.00 -68.87 31.51
CA GLY A 885 26.02 -70.23 32.05
C GLY A 885 25.32 -70.28 33.40
N THR A 886 24.85 -71.47 33.79
CA THR A 886 24.25 -71.74 35.10
C THR A 886 25.30 -71.99 36.18
N TYR A 887 26.56 -71.55 35.99
CA TYR A 887 27.69 -71.86 36.88
C TYR A 887 28.68 -70.70 36.97
N CYS A 888 29.21 -70.43 38.17
CA CYS A 888 30.27 -69.44 38.38
C CYS A 888 31.66 -70.03 38.06
N SER A 889 32.44 -69.38 37.22
CA SER A 889 33.78 -69.84 36.81
C SER A 889 34.86 -69.71 37.90
N LYS A 890 34.60 -68.93 38.96
CA LYS A 890 35.57 -68.67 40.05
C LYS A 890 35.31 -69.55 41.28
N CYS A 891 34.06 -69.74 41.69
CA CYS A 891 33.70 -70.59 42.84
C CYS A 891 33.13 -71.96 42.47
N GLY A 892 32.81 -72.21 41.20
CA GLY A 892 32.37 -73.53 40.70
C GLY A 892 30.90 -73.89 40.96
N GLU A 893 30.14 -73.05 41.68
CA GLU A 893 28.79 -73.37 42.13
C GLU A 893 27.74 -73.12 41.03
N GLY A 894 26.78 -74.05 40.91
CA GLY A 894 25.68 -74.03 39.93
C GLY A 894 24.41 -73.35 40.45
N ALA A 895 23.78 -72.50 39.64
CA ALA A 895 22.53 -71.81 39.96
C ALA A 895 21.38 -72.26 39.04
N TYR A 896 20.15 -72.29 39.58
CA TYR A 896 18.92 -72.54 38.81
C TYR A 896 18.50 -71.35 37.91
N ASN A 897 19.21 -70.22 38.00
CA ASN A 897 18.99 -69.04 37.18
C ASN A 897 20.21 -68.80 36.28
N VAL A 898 19.96 -68.32 35.06
CA VAL A 898 21.01 -67.82 34.17
C VAL A 898 21.57 -66.53 34.78
N ASN A 899 22.88 -66.47 35.05
CA ASN A 899 23.66 -65.39 35.69
C ASN A 899 23.73 -65.41 37.25
N ALA A 900 24.96 -65.56 37.79
CA ALA A 900 25.24 -65.78 39.22
C ALA A 900 25.87 -64.59 39.97
N HIS A 901 25.73 -63.33 39.49
CA HIS A 901 26.36 -62.12 40.08
C HIS A 901 25.38 -60.93 40.20
N ASP A 902 25.58 -60.03 41.17
CA ASP A 902 24.78 -58.79 41.41
C ASP A 902 25.61 -57.73 42.19
N MET A 903 25.14 -56.47 42.24
CA MET A 903 25.81 -55.32 42.87
C MET A 903 25.36 -55.11 44.32
N VAL A 904 26.33 -54.84 45.21
CA VAL A 904 26.14 -54.56 46.65
C VAL A 904 26.79 -53.22 47.00
N ASP A 905 26.09 -52.40 47.77
CA ASP A 905 26.55 -51.10 48.23
C ASP A 905 27.14 -51.20 49.65
N PHE A 906 28.27 -50.53 49.86
CA PHE A 906 29.02 -50.46 51.11
C PHE A 906 29.27 -49.00 51.49
N SER A 907 29.63 -48.79 52.75
CA SER A 907 30.13 -47.50 53.23
C SER A 907 31.27 -47.72 54.22
N ILE A 908 32.25 -46.82 54.19
CA ILE A 908 33.36 -46.78 55.16
C ILE A 908 33.53 -45.36 55.69
N ASP A 909 33.64 -45.24 57.01
CA ASP A 909 33.94 -43.97 57.67
C ASP A 909 35.46 -43.80 57.74
N THR A 910 35.96 -42.68 57.22
CA THR A 910 37.40 -42.38 57.15
C THR A 910 37.70 -41.01 57.74
N MET A 911 38.75 -40.92 58.56
CA MET A 911 39.19 -39.66 59.16
C MET A 911 39.95 -38.82 58.14
N THR A 912 39.40 -37.67 57.78
CA THR A 912 40.02 -36.71 56.85
C THR A 912 40.10 -35.35 57.54
N ASP A 913 41.30 -34.77 57.68
CA ASP A 913 41.54 -33.49 58.34
C ASP A 913 40.96 -33.36 59.77
N GLY A 914 40.91 -34.48 60.51
CA GLY A 914 40.39 -34.53 61.88
C GLY A 914 38.86 -34.66 62.00
N ILE A 915 38.15 -34.77 60.86
CA ILE A 915 36.70 -34.98 60.78
C ILE A 915 36.42 -36.35 60.17
N GLU A 916 35.50 -37.10 60.78
CA GLU A 916 35.03 -38.39 60.26
C GLU A 916 34.11 -38.14 59.05
N LYS A 917 34.49 -38.66 57.88
CA LYS A 917 33.70 -38.55 56.64
C LYS A 917 33.37 -39.94 56.10
N ARG A 918 32.10 -40.14 55.75
CA ARG A 918 31.60 -41.39 55.16
C ARG A 918 31.84 -41.43 53.66
N PHE A 919 32.51 -42.48 53.20
CA PHE A 919 32.71 -42.77 51.78
C PHE A 919 31.81 -43.95 51.37
N ASN A 920 30.96 -43.75 50.37
CA ASN A 920 30.07 -44.77 49.83
C ASN A 920 30.70 -45.43 48.59
N PHE A 921 30.64 -46.74 48.49
CA PHE A 921 31.18 -47.46 47.33
C PHE A 921 30.39 -48.72 47.04
N SER A 922 30.38 -49.17 45.80
CA SER A 922 29.62 -50.35 45.35
C SER A 922 30.52 -51.39 44.72
N MET A 923 30.20 -52.67 44.93
CA MET A 923 30.93 -53.81 44.37
C MET A 923 30.01 -54.75 43.60
N TYR A 924 30.54 -55.38 42.55
CA TYR A 924 29.83 -56.42 41.81
C TYR A 924 30.35 -57.79 42.27
N LEU A 925 29.48 -58.57 42.90
CA LEU A 925 29.85 -59.79 43.62
C LEU A 925 29.10 -61.00 43.08
N CYS A 926 29.68 -62.19 43.19
CA CYS A 926 28.94 -63.42 42.91
C CYS A 926 27.94 -63.69 44.03
N ARG A 927 26.89 -64.48 43.77
CA ARG A 927 25.79 -64.67 44.73
C ARG A 927 26.21 -65.23 46.10
N ASN A 928 27.32 -65.97 46.18
CA ASN A 928 27.90 -66.39 47.46
C ASN A 928 28.57 -65.22 48.18
N ASP A 929 29.44 -64.48 47.49
CA ASP A 929 30.10 -63.31 48.07
C ASP A 929 29.07 -62.25 48.52
N ILE A 930 27.93 -62.13 47.82
CA ILE A 930 26.81 -61.28 48.25
C ILE A 930 26.22 -61.76 49.57
N ALA A 931 25.90 -63.05 49.68
CA ALA A 931 25.36 -63.62 50.91
C ALA A 931 26.33 -63.46 52.09
N ASP A 932 27.64 -63.53 51.82
CA ASP A 932 28.69 -63.35 52.84
C ASP A 932 28.93 -61.86 53.16
N SER A 933 28.73 -60.96 52.19
CA SER A 933 29.05 -59.53 52.31
C SER A 933 28.23 -58.80 53.36
N ASP A 934 27.02 -59.25 53.66
CA ASP A 934 26.18 -58.72 54.75
C ASP A 934 26.86 -58.82 56.13
N CYS A 935 27.85 -59.70 56.26
CA CYS A 935 28.61 -59.87 57.48
C CYS A 935 30.05 -59.34 57.39
N TRP A 936 30.43 -58.61 56.34
CA TRP A 936 31.77 -58.05 56.23
C TRP A 936 31.90 -56.75 57.03
N PHE A 937 32.83 -56.71 57.99
CA PHE A 937 33.25 -55.47 58.62
C PHE A 937 34.42 -54.88 57.83
N VAL A 938 34.13 -53.90 56.98
CA VAL A 938 35.12 -53.21 56.16
C VAL A 938 36.05 -52.38 57.06
N ARG A 939 37.35 -52.67 57.00
CA ARG A 939 38.40 -52.01 57.80
C ARG A 939 39.06 -50.86 57.07
N ASP A 940 39.35 -51.07 55.79
CA ASP A 940 40.10 -50.10 54.99
C ASP A 940 39.80 -50.30 53.51
N LEU A 941 39.82 -49.19 52.76
CA LEU A 941 39.69 -49.17 51.31
C LEU A 941 40.79 -48.26 50.74
N SER A 942 41.72 -48.86 50.00
CA SER A 942 42.77 -48.14 49.29
C SER A 942 42.49 -48.14 47.79
N ILE A 943 42.52 -46.95 47.16
CA ILE A 943 42.30 -46.76 45.72
C ILE A 943 43.55 -46.13 45.11
N GLY A 944 44.23 -46.84 44.22
CA GLY A 944 45.52 -46.41 43.64
C GLY A 944 46.62 -46.17 44.66
N GLY A 945 46.53 -46.80 45.83
CA GLY A 945 47.44 -46.58 46.97
C GLY A 945 47.12 -45.34 47.81
N MET A 946 45.99 -44.67 47.54
CA MET A 946 45.51 -43.49 48.27
C MET A 946 44.29 -43.82 49.14
N SER A 947 44.02 -42.99 50.14
CA SER A 947 42.73 -43.03 50.85
C SER A 947 41.59 -42.58 49.93
N PRO A 948 40.32 -42.99 50.16
CA PRO A 948 39.22 -42.72 49.24
C PRO A 948 38.98 -41.23 48.95
N PHE A 949 39.10 -40.36 49.96
CA PHE A 949 38.94 -38.92 49.78
C PHE A 949 40.13 -38.24 49.12
N MET A 950 41.36 -38.74 49.34
CA MET A 950 42.52 -38.28 48.56
C MET A 950 42.36 -38.68 47.09
N TRP A 951 41.91 -39.89 46.82
CA TRP A 951 41.58 -40.34 45.47
C TRP A 951 40.50 -39.47 44.81
N LEU A 952 39.40 -39.14 45.52
CA LEU A 952 38.37 -38.23 45.01
C LEU A 952 38.93 -36.86 44.62
N LYS A 953 39.80 -36.29 45.46
CA LYS A 953 40.43 -35.00 45.19
C LYS A 953 41.31 -35.07 43.95
N GLU A 954 42.20 -36.05 43.89
CA GLU A 954 43.14 -36.21 42.77
C GLU A 954 42.43 -36.53 41.46
N ILE A 955 41.45 -37.46 41.46
CA ILE A 955 40.71 -37.84 40.24
C ILE A 955 39.85 -36.69 39.72
N SER A 956 39.41 -35.78 40.60
CA SER A 956 38.60 -34.62 40.21
C SER A 956 39.39 -33.53 39.47
N VAL A 957 40.72 -33.45 39.66
CA VAL A 957 41.57 -32.40 39.06
C VAL A 957 42.57 -32.93 38.02
N ALA A 958 42.77 -34.25 37.95
CA ALA A 958 43.71 -34.85 37.00
C ALA A 958 43.29 -34.58 35.54
N SER A 959 44.19 -33.98 34.75
CA SER A 959 44.01 -33.79 33.31
C SER A 959 44.06 -35.10 32.53
N LYS A 960 44.75 -36.11 33.08
CA LYS A 960 44.85 -37.46 32.55
C LYS A 960 44.83 -38.46 33.71
N ILE A 961 43.91 -39.41 33.68
CA ILE A 961 43.70 -40.38 34.75
C ILE A 961 44.57 -41.59 34.52
N ALA A 962 45.54 -41.77 35.41
CA ALA A 962 46.51 -42.85 35.34
C ALA A 962 45.86 -44.20 35.72
N PRO A 963 46.36 -45.33 35.18
CA PRO A 963 45.71 -46.62 35.40
C PRO A 963 45.66 -47.09 36.85
N GLU A 964 46.57 -46.57 37.68
CA GLU A 964 46.65 -46.83 39.11
C GLU A 964 45.37 -46.37 39.83
N PHE A 965 44.70 -45.32 39.34
CA PHE A 965 43.48 -44.77 39.94
C PHE A 965 42.29 -45.74 39.90
N PHE A 966 42.37 -46.84 39.15
CA PHE A 966 41.32 -47.84 39.06
C PHE A 966 41.61 -49.09 39.91
N ILE A 967 42.77 -49.17 40.55
CA ILE A 967 43.18 -50.33 41.36
C ILE A 967 42.65 -50.17 42.78
N CYS A 968 41.86 -51.13 43.26
CA CYS A 968 41.28 -51.11 44.60
C CYS A 968 41.76 -52.29 45.45
N THR A 969 42.02 -52.02 46.72
CA THR A 969 42.32 -53.00 47.75
C THR A 969 41.38 -52.77 48.93
N LEU A 970 40.48 -53.73 49.17
CA LEU A 970 39.55 -53.73 50.30
C LEU A 970 40.08 -54.68 51.38
N LYS A 971 40.17 -54.20 52.62
CA LYS A 971 40.42 -55.03 53.79
C LYS A 971 39.15 -55.15 54.61
N TYR A 972 38.75 -56.38 54.93
CA TYR A 972 37.54 -56.62 55.73
C TYR A 972 37.76 -57.79 56.71
N ILE A 973 36.92 -57.84 57.74
CA ILE A 973 36.85 -58.97 58.67
C ILE A 973 35.48 -59.60 58.50
N PRO A 974 35.38 -60.89 58.10
CA PRO A 974 34.09 -61.57 58.00
C PRO A 974 33.56 -61.91 59.40
N HIS A 975 32.36 -61.44 59.72
CA HIS A 975 31.66 -61.78 60.97
C HIS A 975 30.58 -62.84 60.73
N LEU A 976 30.06 -63.42 61.80
CA LEU A 976 28.87 -64.27 61.77
C LEU A 976 27.76 -63.55 62.55
N ILE A 977 26.63 -63.31 61.89
CA ILE A 977 25.44 -62.73 62.50
C ILE A 977 24.39 -63.84 62.64
N TYR A 978 24.03 -64.19 63.87
CA TYR A 978 22.95 -65.14 64.14
C TYR A 978 21.68 -64.37 64.57
N ASN A 979 20.54 -64.64 63.93
CA ASN A 979 19.23 -64.15 64.40
C ASN A 979 18.67 -65.15 65.43
N VAL A 980 18.64 -64.77 66.71
CA VAL A 980 17.90 -65.53 67.73
C VAL A 980 16.46 -65.00 67.76
N THR A 981 15.48 -65.88 67.59
CA THR A 981 14.08 -65.49 67.44
C THR A 981 13.33 -65.25 68.74
N ALA A 982 12.52 -64.19 68.65
CA ALA A 982 11.20 -63.90 69.22
C ALA A 982 11.03 -63.32 70.64
N ASP A 983 11.85 -63.61 71.65
CA ASP A 983 11.47 -63.18 73.01
C ASP A 983 12.40 -62.18 73.72
N ASP A 984 13.52 -61.74 73.13
CA ASP A 984 14.35 -60.67 73.72
C ASP A 984 14.89 -59.69 72.67
N TYR A 985 14.60 -58.41 72.87
CA TYR A 985 14.97 -57.29 71.98
C TYR A 985 16.49 -57.01 71.99
N GLY A 986 17.16 -57.28 70.87
CA GLY A 986 18.49 -56.73 70.53
C GLY A 986 19.31 -57.61 69.58
N ARG A 987 19.78 -57.05 68.45
CA ARG A 987 20.83 -57.67 67.62
C ARG A 987 22.13 -57.69 68.43
N ASN A 988 22.45 -58.80 69.09
CA ASN A 988 23.77 -58.98 69.68
C ASN A 988 24.70 -59.57 68.61
N THR A 989 25.58 -58.72 68.06
CA THR A 989 26.71 -59.13 67.23
C THR A 989 27.82 -59.67 68.14
N GLU A 990 28.09 -60.97 68.11
CA GLU A 990 29.26 -61.53 68.79
C GLU A 990 30.46 -61.49 67.82
N VAL A 991 31.49 -60.72 68.17
CA VAL A 991 32.74 -60.66 67.42
C VAL A 991 33.54 -61.94 67.70
N VAL A 992 33.36 -62.96 66.86
CA VAL A 992 34.29 -64.09 66.82
C VAL A 992 35.58 -63.60 66.16
N ASN A 993 36.75 -63.94 66.73
CA ASN A 993 38.08 -63.60 66.22
C ASN A 993 38.30 -64.11 64.77
N ALA A 994 37.82 -63.38 63.78
CA ALA A 994 38.04 -63.64 62.38
C ALA A 994 39.30 -62.92 61.89
N LYS A 995 40.05 -63.58 61.00
CA LYS A 995 41.26 -63.00 60.39
C LYS A 995 40.83 -61.93 59.38
N GLU A 996 41.61 -60.85 59.31
CA GLU A 996 41.47 -59.84 58.26
C GLU A 996 41.76 -60.50 56.91
N GLU A 997 40.85 -60.29 55.96
CA GLU A 997 40.96 -60.71 54.56
C GLU A 997 41.11 -59.49 53.66
N THR A 998 41.82 -59.70 52.54
CA THR A 998 42.08 -58.66 51.55
C THR A 998 41.52 -59.07 50.20
N LEU A 999 40.71 -58.19 49.61
CA LEU A 999 40.14 -58.35 48.28
C LEU A 999 40.68 -57.27 47.34
N GLU A 1000 41.34 -57.70 46.27
CA GLU A 1000 41.88 -56.82 45.23
C GLU A 1000 41.07 -56.92 43.94
N PHE A 1001 40.68 -55.76 43.40
CA PHE A 1001 39.88 -55.67 42.19
C PHE A 1001 40.18 -54.38 41.41
N ARG A 1002 39.77 -54.34 40.14
CA ARG A 1002 39.91 -53.15 39.29
C ARG A 1002 38.55 -52.57 38.92
N LEU A 1003 38.39 -51.26 39.11
CA LEU A 1003 37.22 -50.50 38.69
C LEU A 1003 37.17 -50.35 37.18
N THR A 1004 35.95 -50.35 36.67
CA THR A 1004 35.67 -49.83 35.33
C THR A 1004 35.49 -48.32 35.39
N PRO A 1005 35.64 -47.59 34.27
CA PRO A 1005 35.53 -46.12 34.25
C PRO A 1005 34.16 -45.64 34.72
N LEU A 1006 33.10 -46.37 34.37
CA LEU A 1006 31.74 -46.04 34.79
C LEU A 1006 31.50 -46.36 36.28
N MET A 1007 32.13 -47.40 36.83
CA MET A 1007 32.09 -47.67 38.27
C MET A 1007 32.87 -46.62 39.07
N ALA A 1008 34.01 -46.14 38.54
CA ALA A 1008 34.74 -45.02 39.12
C ALA A 1008 33.92 -43.72 39.07
N ALA A 1009 33.23 -43.45 37.96
CA ALA A 1009 32.31 -42.31 37.84
C ALA A 1009 31.15 -42.39 38.84
N LYS A 1010 30.56 -43.58 39.02
CA LYS A 1010 29.56 -43.85 40.07
C LYS A 1010 30.09 -43.52 41.46
N TRP A 1011 31.26 -44.03 41.82
CA TRP A 1011 31.86 -43.75 43.13
C TRP A 1011 32.17 -42.26 43.32
N VAL A 1012 32.57 -41.53 42.27
CA VAL A 1012 32.74 -40.07 42.34
C VAL A 1012 31.41 -39.37 42.63
N ILE A 1013 30.37 -39.70 41.87
CA ILE A 1013 29.07 -39.01 41.93
C ILE A 1013 28.32 -39.34 43.23
N ASP A 1014 28.37 -40.59 43.69
CA ASP A 1014 27.74 -41.01 44.95
C ASP A 1014 28.38 -40.34 46.19
N ASN A 1015 29.50 -39.64 46.02
CA ASN A 1015 30.23 -38.93 47.08
C ASN A 1015 30.43 -37.43 46.79
N GLN A 1016 29.73 -36.85 45.81
CA GLN A 1016 29.82 -35.41 45.48
C GLN A 1016 29.26 -34.51 46.61
N ASP A 1017 28.14 -34.88 47.24
CA ASP A 1017 27.52 -34.11 48.34
C ASP A 1017 28.39 -34.06 49.62
N SER A 1018 29.35 -34.97 49.75
CA SER A 1018 30.32 -35.02 50.86
C SER A 1018 31.41 -33.93 50.75
N GLN A 1019 31.47 -33.19 49.64
CA GLN A 1019 32.38 -32.04 49.45
C GLN A 1019 31.75 -30.68 49.80
N GLU A 1020 30.43 -30.50 49.69
CA GLU A 1020 29.77 -29.19 49.89
C GLU A 1020 29.55 -28.80 51.36
N ASN A 1021 29.69 -29.73 52.31
CA ASN A 1021 29.58 -29.45 53.76
C ASN A 1021 30.92 -29.11 54.45
N GLY A 1022 31.96 -28.73 53.70
CA GLY A 1022 33.21 -28.21 54.23
C GLY A 1022 33.41 -26.75 53.81
N GLU A 1023 32.95 -25.82 54.65
CA GLU A 1023 33.16 -24.37 54.49
C GLU A 1023 34.64 -24.01 54.19
N PHE A 1024 34.87 -23.37 53.05
CA PHE A 1024 35.74 -22.19 52.96
C PHE A 1024 35.09 -21.22 51.97
N ALA A 1025 34.05 -20.54 52.45
CA ALA A 1025 33.63 -19.28 51.87
C ALA A 1025 34.40 -18.14 52.57
N GLU A 1026 34.89 -17.21 51.74
CA GLU A 1026 35.42 -15.88 52.04
C GLU A 1026 36.90 -15.74 52.41
N ALA A 1027 37.70 -15.29 51.42
CA ALA A 1027 38.10 -13.88 51.40
C ALA A 1027 38.57 -13.45 50.00
N ALA A 1028 38.10 -12.28 49.58
CA ALA A 1028 38.34 -11.62 48.32
C ALA A 1028 39.80 -11.18 48.08
N GLY A 1029 40.20 -11.06 46.81
CA GLY A 1029 41.28 -10.17 46.37
C GLY A 1029 42.18 -10.73 45.26
N GLU A 1030 42.11 -10.07 44.09
CA GLU A 1030 42.94 -10.16 42.87
C GLU A 1030 42.58 -11.21 41.80
#